data_AF-A0A4P9YKS6-F1
#
_entry.id   AF-A0A4P9YKS6-F1
#
_cell.length_a   1.000
_cell.length_b   1.000
_cell.length_c   1.000
_cell.angle_alpha   90.00
_cell.angle_beta   90.00
_cell.angle_gamma   90.00
#
_symmetry.space_group_name_H-M   'P 1'
#
loop_
_entity.id
_entity.type
_entity.pdbx_description
1 polymer ?
#
loop_
_entity_poly.entity_id
_entity_poly.type
_entity_poly.pdbx_seq_one_letter_code
_entity_poly.pdbx_strand_id
1 'polypeptide(L)'
;TNKDVWLDAARNFRIAKNSLTSNERKIDDLKSKTKNIKNEIESSKIKLETLKKINSGSSEAILEDLRREVKMSTYLIEDTYPKELQTLKIKIKASQQVIDNPLNFESEWDLLPLQKELETLQQKLNQINQAKAFENDPLENKIGMYRQQASMAAAKKAARADELIQLSKDEEQLSKAAQTKSDLLPKLLTPEGLKDFVAELRVKSNDYKSKKTLLAAMASEVSILERTEQVLQNEKSVLDQQYQSLNLTRTSHDKALLGELSKVLDEIQNETNHLLTKKSDLGSIKNNFSQLSSNYKAKKKAFDLAMAHLESEASPIEQELKSQRKDINDFESQIFETNLKLNHLEILSDQVIKVQYEMKAYVGASFPSVDSILNKNNCKTYRELYQKTIHELEMEIETKKDKYQQIREMYDSKIAEKSVLRNLIGLMEVNLPSYDLNEECQETEVDEDRRATWMELFYDIFFVAVFSKLSKRDSIITNEGLIDFTFVFVPVWWSWFQVTIFSCRFDIDDLYHRFILLIQMLAVTAFAGSIKYATENDSMRIFYSISFITIQFTLFVNYGLVGIYVKNAKLFALKQCLNHFFSIAFWTTSIFIPMPYNIIVWFISIGIQAIIQILEGEKTRKILSAGTEYLHSYSFLRCRIVVILCKRMRQNNCRIRFETINA
;
A
#
# COMPACT_ATOMS: atom_id res chain seq x y z
N THR A 1 -71.75 -19.59 22.57
CA THR A 1 -70.51 -19.28 23.30
C THR A 1 -69.30 -19.03 22.40
N ASN A 2 -69.19 -19.61 21.19
CA ASN A 2 -68.02 -19.36 20.32
C ASN A 2 -68.17 -18.18 19.32
N LYS A 3 -69.40 -17.74 19.01
CA LYS A 3 -69.65 -16.69 18.00
C LYS A 3 -69.00 -15.34 18.37
N ASP A 4 -69.14 -14.92 19.63
CA ASP A 4 -68.64 -13.61 20.07
C ASP A 4 -67.10 -13.60 20.12
N VAL A 5 -66.48 -14.71 20.51
CA VAL A 5 -65.02 -14.89 20.47
C VAL A 5 -64.49 -14.80 19.03
N TRP A 6 -65.15 -15.43 18.06
CA TRP A 6 -64.78 -15.34 16.65
C TRP A 6 -65.02 -13.94 16.07
N LEU A 7 -66.08 -13.24 16.49
CA LEU A 7 -66.34 -11.86 16.07
C LEU A 7 -65.30 -10.89 16.65
N ASP A 8 -64.90 -11.06 17.90
CA ASP A 8 -63.83 -10.26 18.51
C ASP A 8 -62.47 -10.56 17.89
N ALA A 9 -62.17 -11.83 17.58
CA ALA A 9 -60.97 -12.20 16.83
C ALA A 9 -60.95 -11.58 15.43
N ALA A 10 -62.07 -11.62 14.70
CA ALA A 10 -62.20 -11.02 13.37
C ALA A 10 -62.11 -9.48 13.42
N ARG A 11 -62.68 -8.84 14.44
CA ARG A 11 -62.57 -7.40 14.68
C ARG A 11 -61.12 -7.02 14.97
N ASN A 12 -60.44 -7.74 15.86
CA ASN A 12 -59.03 -7.52 16.18
C ASN A 12 -58.13 -7.73 14.96
N PHE A 13 -58.39 -8.76 14.15
CA PHE A 13 -57.68 -8.99 12.90
C PHE A 13 -57.89 -7.84 11.90
N ARG A 14 -59.12 -7.33 11.75
CA ARG A 14 -59.41 -6.19 10.87
C ARG A 14 -58.73 -4.91 11.35
N ILE A 15 -58.74 -4.64 12.66
CA ILE A 15 -58.05 -3.48 13.25
C ILE A 15 -56.53 -3.62 13.04
N ALA A 16 -55.96 -4.79 13.28
CA ALA A 16 -54.54 -5.07 13.05
C ALA A 16 -54.16 -4.90 11.57
N LYS A 17 -54.98 -5.42 10.63
CA LYS A 17 -54.77 -5.26 9.18
C LYS A 17 -54.87 -3.78 8.74
N ASN A 18 -55.82 -3.03 9.27
CA ASN A 18 -55.95 -1.60 8.99
C ASN A 18 -54.78 -0.79 9.57
N SER A 19 -54.31 -1.15 10.77
CA SER A 19 -53.12 -0.54 11.39
C SER A 19 -51.86 -0.85 10.56
N LEU A 20 -51.70 -2.09 10.10
CA LEU A 20 -50.59 -2.51 9.26
C LEU A 20 -50.57 -1.76 7.93
N THR A 21 -51.69 -1.72 7.20
CA THR A 21 -51.81 -0.96 5.94
C THR A 21 -51.60 0.55 6.13
N SER A 22 -52.05 1.13 7.26
CA SER A 22 -51.76 2.53 7.60
C SER A 22 -50.27 2.76 7.85
N ASN A 23 -49.61 1.84 8.55
CA ASN A 23 -48.17 1.91 8.81
C ASN A 23 -47.36 1.74 7.54
N GLU A 24 -47.74 0.84 6.63
CA GLU A 24 -47.12 0.70 5.30
C GLU A 24 -47.21 2.01 4.51
N ARG A 25 -48.39 2.64 4.46
CA ARG A 25 -48.56 3.96 3.82
C ARG A 25 -47.67 5.04 4.44
N LYS A 26 -47.54 5.06 5.77
CA LYS A 26 -46.63 6.00 6.48
C LYS A 26 -45.17 5.73 6.14
N ILE A 27 -44.77 4.46 6.08
CA ILE A 27 -43.41 4.06 5.70
C ILE A 27 -43.11 4.54 4.27
N ASP A 28 -44.05 4.35 3.34
CA ASP A 28 -43.87 4.79 1.96
C ASP A 28 -43.84 6.32 1.84
N ASP A 29 -44.69 7.04 2.59
CA ASP A 29 -44.63 8.51 2.68
C ASP A 29 -43.28 8.99 3.23
N LEU A 30 -42.77 8.39 4.32
CA LEU A 30 -41.47 8.71 4.89
C LEU A 30 -40.31 8.38 3.95
N LYS A 31 -40.37 7.25 3.23
CA LYS A 31 -39.39 6.91 2.18
C LYS A 31 -39.41 7.94 1.06
N SER A 32 -40.58 8.39 0.62
CA SER A 32 -40.72 9.42 -0.41
C SER A 32 -40.14 10.76 0.04
N LYS A 33 -40.42 11.19 1.28
CA LYS A 33 -39.85 12.41 1.89
C LYS A 33 -38.34 12.35 2.01
N THR A 34 -37.81 11.21 2.46
CA THR A 34 -36.36 10.99 2.58
C THR A 34 -35.69 11.06 1.20
N LYS A 35 -36.31 10.49 0.17
CA LYS A 35 -35.83 10.58 -1.21
C LYS A 35 -35.84 12.04 -1.72
N ASN A 36 -36.90 12.79 -1.45
CA ASN A 36 -36.99 14.21 -1.83
C ASN A 36 -35.89 15.05 -1.15
N ILE A 37 -35.70 14.90 0.17
CA ILE A 37 -34.65 15.60 0.90
C ILE A 37 -33.27 15.25 0.33
N LYS A 38 -33.02 13.97 0.01
CA LYS A 38 -31.76 13.55 -0.60
C LYS A 38 -31.52 14.23 -1.95
N ASN A 39 -32.55 14.32 -2.78
CA ASN A 39 -32.48 15.02 -4.06
C ASN A 39 -32.23 16.53 -3.88
N GLU A 40 -32.82 17.17 -2.85
CA GLU A 40 -32.58 18.60 -2.54
C GLU A 40 -31.15 18.86 -2.09
N ILE A 41 -30.58 17.98 -1.26
CA ILE A 41 -29.17 18.07 -0.84
C ILE A 41 -28.26 17.94 -2.05
N GLU A 42 -28.55 16.99 -2.94
CA GLU A 42 -27.79 16.76 -4.16
C GLU A 42 -27.85 17.96 -5.12
N SER A 43 -29.04 18.53 -5.34
CA SER A 43 -29.19 19.79 -6.09
C SER A 43 -28.39 20.94 -5.46
N SER A 44 -28.42 21.04 -4.12
CA SER A 44 -27.67 22.08 -3.40
C SER A 44 -26.15 21.89 -3.51
N LYS A 45 -25.66 20.64 -3.55
CA LYS A 45 -24.24 20.34 -3.81
C LYS A 45 -23.83 20.74 -5.22
N ILE A 46 -24.64 20.42 -6.24
CA ILE A 46 -24.37 20.80 -7.63
C ILE A 46 -24.28 22.33 -7.73
N LYS A 47 -25.21 23.07 -7.11
CA LYS A 47 -25.15 24.55 -7.04
C LYS A 47 -23.88 25.05 -6.36
N LEU A 48 -23.40 24.38 -5.32
CA LEU A 48 -22.17 24.76 -4.64
C LEU A 48 -20.92 24.47 -5.50
N GLU A 49 -20.92 23.38 -6.26
CA GLU A 49 -19.86 23.07 -7.22
C GLU A 49 -19.83 24.03 -8.41
N THR A 50 -20.98 24.40 -8.95
CA THR A 50 -21.05 25.46 -9.98
C THR A 50 -20.55 26.78 -9.41
N LEU A 51 -20.95 27.17 -8.20
CA LEU A 51 -20.42 28.36 -7.50
C LEU A 51 -18.91 28.31 -7.25
N LYS A 52 -18.34 27.13 -6.99
CA LYS A 52 -16.88 26.97 -6.89
C LYS A 52 -16.18 27.13 -8.23
N LYS A 53 -16.75 26.58 -9.31
CA LYS A 53 -16.24 26.76 -10.69
C LYS A 53 -16.38 28.22 -11.16
N ILE A 54 -17.40 28.93 -10.67
CA ILE A 54 -17.64 30.36 -10.91
C ILE A 54 -16.51 31.24 -10.35
N ASN A 55 -15.81 30.83 -9.29
CA ASN A 55 -14.69 31.60 -8.72
C ASN A 55 -13.44 31.68 -9.63
N SER A 56 -13.44 30.98 -10.78
CA SER A 56 -12.34 30.97 -11.75
C SER A 56 -12.71 31.46 -13.16
N GLY A 57 -13.96 31.89 -13.40
CA GLY A 57 -14.47 32.26 -14.73
C GLY A 57 -14.80 33.76 -14.91
N SER A 58 -14.87 34.22 -16.16
CA SER A 58 -15.36 35.57 -16.51
C SER A 58 -16.86 35.69 -16.24
N SER A 59 -17.31 36.83 -15.70
CA SER A 59 -18.71 37.08 -15.30
C SER A 59 -19.72 36.87 -16.43
N GLU A 60 -19.33 37.14 -17.68
CA GLU A 60 -20.21 37.02 -18.85
C GLU A 60 -20.49 35.56 -19.22
N ALA A 61 -19.48 34.69 -19.13
CA ALA A 61 -19.63 33.26 -19.42
C ALA A 61 -20.59 32.58 -18.44
N ILE A 62 -20.55 33.01 -17.18
CA ILE A 62 -21.41 32.49 -16.10
C ILE A 62 -22.87 32.89 -16.34
N LEU A 63 -23.12 34.14 -16.75
CA LEU A 63 -24.47 34.61 -17.09
C LEU A 63 -25.04 33.88 -18.29
N GLU A 64 -24.21 33.54 -19.28
CA GLU A 64 -24.65 32.77 -20.44
C GLU A 64 -25.05 31.34 -20.07
N ASP A 65 -24.27 30.66 -19.22
CA ASP A 65 -24.57 29.32 -18.75
C ASP A 65 -25.83 29.28 -17.87
N LEU A 66 -25.98 30.21 -16.93
CA LEU A 66 -27.21 30.35 -16.13
C LEU A 66 -28.43 30.61 -17.02
N ARG A 67 -28.28 31.43 -18.07
CA ARG A 67 -29.37 31.70 -19.02
C ARG A 67 -29.74 30.44 -19.83
N ARG A 68 -28.78 29.59 -20.18
CA ARG A 68 -29.03 28.29 -20.83
C ARG A 68 -29.76 27.32 -19.90
N GLU A 69 -29.33 27.23 -18.65
CA GLU A 69 -29.95 26.38 -17.63
C GLU A 69 -31.41 26.80 -17.36
N VAL A 70 -31.65 28.09 -17.15
CA VAL A 70 -33.01 28.64 -16.96
C VAL A 70 -33.91 28.30 -18.15
N LYS A 71 -33.43 28.48 -19.39
CA LYS A 71 -34.22 28.13 -20.59
C LYS A 71 -34.59 26.65 -20.64
N MET A 72 -33.68 25.76 -20.25
CA MET A 72 -33.97 24.33 -20.19
C MET A 72 -34.98 24.02 -19.07
N SER A 73 -34.79 24.57 -17.88
CA SER A 73 -35.73 24.38 -16.76
C SER A 73 -37.13 24.89 -17.08
N THR A 74 -37.24 26.05 -17.74
CA THR A 74 -38.52 26.58 -18.21
C THR A 74 -39.20 25.62 -19.19
N TYR A 75 -38.47 25.06 -20.16
CA TYR A 75 -39.03 24.08 -21.10
C TYR A 75 -39.60 22.84 -20.39
N LEU A 76 -38.88 22.29 -19.40
CA LEU A 76 -39.33 21.11 -18.66
C LEU A 76 -40.58 21.41 -17.81
N ILE A 77 -40.64 22.59 -17.17
CA ILE A 77 -41.75 22.99 -16.30
C ILE A 77 -43.02 23.31 -17.10
N GLU A 78 -42.88 23.97 -18.25
CA GLU A 78 -44.02 24.43 -19.04
C GLU A 78 -44.60 23.35 -19.95
N ASP A 79 -43.76 22.50 -20.55
CA ASP A 79 -44.20 21.55 -21.60
C ASP A 79 -44.23 20.09 -21.12
N THR A 80 -43.11 19.59 -20.58
CA THR A 80 -42.93 18.14 -20.33
C THR A 80 -43.60 17.67 -19.04
N TYR A 81 -43.26 18.24 -17.88
CA TYR A 81 -43.74 17.76 -16.59
C TYR A 81 -45.27 17.85 -16.41
N PRO A 82 -45.96 18.91 -16.85
CA PRO A 82 -47.42 18.99 -16.72
C PRO A 82 -48.13 17.85 -17.46
N LYS A 83 -47.65 17.50 -18.66
CA LYS A 83 -48.22 16.40 -19.46
C LYS A 83 -48.01 15.05 -18.77
N GLU A 84 -46.80 14.76 -18.32
CA GLU A 84 -46.51 13.52 -17.58
C GLU A 84 -47.35 13.41 -16.32
N LEU A 85 -47.46 14.49 -15.55
CA LEU A 85 -48.22 14.53 -14.30
C LEU A 85 -49.72 14.34 -14.54
N GLN A 86 -50.26 14.90 -15.63
CA GLN A 86 -51.64 14.64 -16.05
C GLN A 86 -51.86 13.17 -16.41
N THR A 87 -50.96 12.55 -17.18
CA THR A 87 -51.09 11.12 -17.54
C THR A 87 -51.03 10.21 -16.31
N LEU A 88 -50.14 10.50 -15.35
CA LEU A 88 -50.05 9.77 -14.09
C LEU A 88 -51.31 9.95 -13.22
N LYS A 89 -51.84 11.17 -13.13
CA LYS A 89 -53.11 11.43 -12.42
C LYS A 89 -54.27 10.63 -13.01
N ILE A 90 -54.36 10.55 -14.33
CA ILE A 90 -55.40 9.75 -15.01
C ILE A 90 -55.23 8.27 -14.67
N LYS A 91 -53.99 7.74 -14.74
CA LYS A 91 -53.70 6.34 -14.38
C LYS A 91 -54.07 6.03 -12.93
N ILE A 92 -53.65 6.88 -11.98
CA ILE A 92 -53.97 6.72 -10.56
C ILE A 92 -55.49 6.74 -10.35
N LYS A 93 -56.19 7.69 -10.97
CA LYS A 93 -57.66 7.78 -10.85
C LYS A 93 -58.34 6.52 -11.40
N ALA A 94 -57.90 6.00 -12.54
CA ALA A 94 -58.43 4.77 -13.12
C ALA A 94 -58.16 3.55 -12.21
N SER A 95 -56.92 3.39 -11.71
CA SER A 95 -56.58 2.31 -10.79
C SER A 95 -57.35 2.40 -9.47
N GLN A 96 -57.55 3.61 -8.94
CA GLN A 96 -58.33 3.84 -7.72
C GLN A 96 -59.80 3.46 -7.93
N GLN A 97 -60.38 3.78 -9.08
CA GLN A 97 -61.74 3.38 -9.43
C GLN A 97 -61.92 1.85 -9.49
N VAL A 98 -60.90 1.11 -9.96
CA VAL A 98 -60.91 -0.37 -9.98
C VAL A 98 -60.80 -0.96 -8.57
N ILE A 99 -60.08 -0.32 -7.66
CA ILE A 99 -59.95 -0.77 -6.26
C ILE A 99 -61.24 -0.50 -5.48
N ASP A 100 -61.83 0.69 -5.66
CA ASP A 100 -63.00 1.13 -4.89
C ASP A 100 -64.29 0.44 -5.35
N ASN A 101 -64.42 0.16 -6.64
CA ASN A 101 -65.45 -0.69 -7.20
C ASN A 101 -64.78 -1.91 -7.83
N PRO A 102 -64.73 -3.07 -7.15
CA PRO A 102 -64.33 -4.31 -7.81
C PRO A 102 -65.40 -4.59 -8.87
N LEU A 103 -65.13 -4.14 -10.09
CA LEU A 103 -65.96 -4.42 -11.25
C LEU A 103 -66.08 -5.95 -11.33
N ASN A 104 -67.28 -6.46 -11.54
CA ASN A 104 -67.58 -7.90 -11.67
C ASN A 104 -66.97 -8.49 -12.96
N PHE A 105 -65.68 -8.28 -13.21
CA PHE A 105 -64.92 -8.93 -14.26
C PHE A 105 -64.29 -10.17 -13.62
N GLU A 106 -65.01 -11.29 -13.70
CA GLU A 106 -64.50 -12.58 -13.19
C GLU A 106 -63.38 -13.14 -14.07
N SER A 107 -63.11 -12.57 -15.26
CA SER A 107 -61.99 -13.02 -16.11
C SER A 107 -61.50 -11.98 -17.13
N GLU A 108 -60.25 -12.18 -17.58
CA GLU A 108 -59.53 -11.41 -18.62
C GLU A 108 -60.33 -11.26 -19.95
N TRP A 109 -61.35 -12.09 -20.15
CA TRP A 109 -62.22 -12.12 -21.33
C TRP A 109 -63.12 -10.89 -21.48
N ASP A 110 -63.43 -10.16 -20.40
CA ASP A 110 -64.31 -8.98 -20.46
C ASP A 110 -63.57 -7.69 -20.89
N LEU A 111 -62.23 -7.69 -20.84
CA LEU A 111 -61.39 -6.58 -21.32
C LEU A 111 -61.10 -6.68 -22.83
N LEU A 112 -61.12 -7.90 -23.37
CA LEU A 112 -60.88 -8.19 -24.79
C LEU A 112 -61.84 -7.44 -25.75
N PRO A 113 -63.17 -7.36 -25.51
CA PRO A 113 -64.06 -6.62 -26.39
C PRO A 113 -63.80 -5.11 -26.37
N LEU A 114 -63.49 -4.52 -25.20
CA LEU A 114 -63.13 -3.11 -25.07
C LEU A 114 -61.79 -2.80 -25.75
N GLN A 115 -60.80 -3.68 -25.62
CA GLN A 115 -59.52 -3.56 -26.32
C GLN A 115 -59.71 -3.66 -27.83
N LYS A 116 -60.53 -4.60 -28.29
CA LYS A 116 -60.87 -4.75 -29.71
C LYS A 116 -61.63 -3.54 -30.25
N GLU A 117 -62.55 -2.97 -29.46
CA GLU A 117 -63.25 -1.74 -29.83
C GLU A 117 -62.27 -0.56 -29.94
N LEU A 118 -61.34 -0.42 -29.00
CA LEU A 118 -60.28 0.59 -29.03
C LEU A 118 -59.37 0.42 -30.26
N GLU A 119 -58.97 -0.80 -30.58
CA GLU A 119 -58.20 -1.12 -31.80
C GLU A 119 -58.98 -0.75 -33.07
N THR A 120 -60.28 -1.05 -33.13
CA THR A 120 -61.10 -0.67 -34.28
C THR A 120 -61.28 0.84 -34.41
N LEU A 121 -61.40 1.56 -33.29
CA LEU A 121 -61.46 3.02 -33.25
C LEU A 121 -60.13 3.65 -33.65
N GLN A 122 -59.00 3.10 -33.20
CA GLN A 122 -57.67 3.52 -33.63
C GLN A 122 -57.46 3.29 -35.13
N GLN A 123 -57.92 2.15 -35.66
CA GLN A 123 -57.88 1.87 -37.09
C GLN A 123 -58.75 2.85 -37.89
N LYS A 124 -59.98 3.13 -37.43
CA LYS A 124 -60.85 4.16 -38.04
C LYS A 124 -60.23 5.55 -37.99
N LEU A 125 -59.63 5.93 -36.86
CA LEU A 125 -58.93 7.21 -36.71
C LEU A 125 -57.74 7.30 -37.68
N ASN A 126 -56.97 6.23 -37.82
CA ASN A 126 -55.86 6.16 -38.77
C ASN A 126 -56.35 6.24 -40.22
N GLN A 127 -57.45 5.57 -40.57
CA GLN A 127 -58.07 5.67 -41.89
C GLN A 127 -58.57 7.09 -42.17
N ILE A 128 -59.19 7.77 -41.20
CA ILE A 128 -59.61 9.17 -41.33
C ILE A 128 -58.39 10.09 -41.47
N ASN A 129 -57.34 9.88 -40.68
CA ASN A 129 -56.11 10.68 -40.77
C ASN A 129 -55.41 10.48 -42.13
N GLN A 130 -55.42 9.26 -42.67
CA GLN A 130 -54.92 8.96 -44.02
C GLN A 130 -55.81 9.60 -45.08
N ALA A 131 -57.14 9.47 -44.99
CA ALA A 131 -58.07 10.09 -45.92
C ALA A 131 -57.93 11.62 -45.96
N LYS A 132 -57.78 12.25 -44.79
CA LYS A 132 -57.47 13.69 -44.67
C LYS A 132 -56.11 14.09 -45.25
N ALA A 133 -55.14 13.17 -45.29
CA ALA A 133 -53.85 13.42 -45.93
C ALA A 133 -53.92 13.37 -47.48
N PHE A 134 -54.97 12.76 -48.05
CA PHE A 134 -55.21 12.69 -49.50
C PHE A 134 -56.22 13.74 -50.01
N GLU A 135 -56.90 14.44 -49.11
CA GLU A 135 -57.76 15.59 -49.45
C GLU A 135 -56.85 16.76 -49.85
N ASN A 136 -56.64 16.92 -51.16
CA ASN A 136 -55.71 17.89 -51.75
C ASN A 136 -56.27 19.33 -51.74
N ASP A 137 -56.52 19.89 -50.56
CA ASP A 137 -56.85 21.31 -50.44
C ASP A 137 -55.54 22.14 -50.54
N PRO A 138 -55.36 23.04 -51.54
CA PRO A 138 -54.07 23.70 -51.79
C PRO A 138 -53.54 24.54 -50.62
N LEU A 139 -54.43 25.05 -49.77
CA LEU A 139 -54.08 25.75 -48.53
C LEU A 139 -53.65 24.78 -47.43
N GLU A 140 -54.32 23.64 -47.31
CA GLU A 140 -54.01 22.63 -46.32
C GLU A 140 -52.70 21.89 -46.62
N ASN A 141 -52.30 21.78 -47.89
CA ASN A 141 -51.02 21.17 -48.28
C ASN A 141 -49.81 22.04 -47.86
N LYS A 142 -49.90 23.37 -47.97
CA LYS A 142 -48.88 24.29 -47.40
C LYS A 142 -48.82 24.18 -45.88
N ILE A 143 -49.98 24.17 -45.22
CA ILE A 143 -50.06 24.01 -43.75
C ILE A 143 -49.54 22.61 -43.35
N GLY A 144 -49.78 21.59 -44.17
CA GLY A 144 -49.31 20.21 -43.99
C GLY A 144 -47.79 20.12 -44.02
N MET A 145 -47.12 20.79 -44.96
CA MET A 145 -45.65 20.90 -44.99
C MET A 145 -45.11 21.59 -43.73
N TYR A 146 -45.74 22.68 -43.27
CA TYR A 146 -45.34 23.35 -42.03
C TYR A 146 -45.63 22.52 -40.78
N ARG A 147 -46.74 21.77 -40.73
CA ARG A 147 -47.04 20.80 -39.65
C ARG A 147 -46.01 19.67 -39.63
N GLN A 148 -45.60 19.18 -40.79
CA GLN A 148 -44.57 18.15 -40.91
C GLN A 148 -43.20 18.68 -40.47
N GLN A 149 -42.82 19.89 -40.91
CA GLN A 149 -41.58 20.55 -40.47
C GLN A 149 -41.61 20.84 -38.96
N ALA A 150 -42.72 21.33 -38.42
CA ALA A 150 -42.91 21.54 -37.00
C ALA A 150 -42.86 20.22 -36.21
N SER A 151 -43.46 19.15 -36.73
CA SER A 151 -43.40 17.81 -36.14
C SER A 151 -41.98 17.25 -36.14
N MET A 152 -41.24 17.38 -37.25
CA MET A 152 -39.82 16.97 -37.33
C MET A 152 -38.93 17.80 -36.40
N ALA A 153 -39.16 19.11 -36.29
CA ALA A 153 -38.44 19.98 -35.37
C ALA A 153 -38.76 19.65 -33.91
N ALA A 154 -40.03 19.39 -33.58
CA ALA A 154 -40.45 18.95 -32.26
C ALA A 154 -39.86 17.58 -31.90
N ALA A 155 -39.87 16.62 -32.82
CA ALA A 155 -39.27 15.30 -32.63
C ALA A 155 -37.76 15.38 -32.41
N LYS A 156 -37.04 16.20 -33.19
CA LYS A 156 -35.61 16.45 -32.99
C LYS A 156 -35.33 17.14 -31.65
N LYS A 157 -36.16 18.12 -31.27
CA LYS A 157 -36.04 18.81 -29.97
C LYS A 157 -36.26 17.84 -28.81
N ALA A 158 -37.28 16.98 -28.89
CA ALA A 158 -37.55 15.94 -27.90
C ALA A 158 -36.39 14.93 -27.81
N ALA A 159 -35.90 14.41 -28.94
CA ALA A 159 -34.78 13.47 -28.95
C ALA A 159 -33.49 14.06 -28.33
N ARG A 160 -33.19 15.33 -28.61
CA ARG A 160 -32.05 16.03 -27.99
C ARG A 160 -32.27 16.32 -26.51
N ALA A 161 -33.50 16.62 -26.10
CA ALA A 161 -33.83 16.79 -24.69
C ALA A 161 -33.67 15.47 -23.92
N ASP A 162 -34.10 14.35 -24.50
CA ASP A 162 -33.92 13.01 -23.93
C ASP A 162 -32.43 12.64 -23.80
N GLU A 163 -31.63 12.90 -24.85
CA GLU A 163 -30.18 12.71 -24.83
C GLU A 163 -29.51 13.53 -23.71
N LEU A 164 -29.92 14.79 -23.54
CA LEU A 164 -29.37 15.66 -22.50
C LEU A 164 -29.78 15.19 -21.09
N ILE A 165 -31.03 14.73 -20.93
CA ILE A 165 -31.49 14.11 -19.68
C ILE A 165 -30.67 12.84 -19.38
N GLN A 166 -30.37 12.01 -20.39
CA GLN A 166 -29.51 10.83 -20.19
C GLN A 166 -28.09 11.22 -19.78
N LEU A 167 -27.46 12.16 -20.49
CA LEU A 167 -26.12 12.64 -20.14
C LEU A 167 -26.07 13.24 -18.73
N SER A 168 -27.10 13.97 -18.31
CA SER A 168 -27.18 14.51 -16.94
C SER A 168 -27.27 13.40 -15.88
N LYS A 169 -28.00 12.31 -16.17
CA LYS A 169 -28.05 11.13 -15.29
C LYS A 169 -26.72 10.40 -15.25
N ASP A 170 -26.03 10.30 -16.37
CA ASP A 170 -24.71 9.67 -16.44
C ASP A 170 -23.67 10.48 -15.67
N GLU A 171 -23.71 11.82 -15.74
CA GLU A 171 -22.89 12.72 -14.94
C GLU A 171 -23.19 12.59 -13.44
N GLU A 172 -24.47 12.49 -13.06
CA GLU A 172 -24.90 12.22 -11.69
C GLU A 172 -24.41 10.85 -11.19
N GLN A 173 -24.47 9.81 -12.02
CA GLN A 173 -23.94 8.48 -11.67
C GLN A 173 -22.41 8.49 -11.53
N LEU A 174 -21.71 9.17 -12.44
CA LEU A 174 -20.26 9.32 -12.39
C LEU A 174 -19.81 10.11 -11.17
N SER A 175 -20.50 11.20 -10.81
CA SER A 175 -20.20 11.99 -9.61
C SER A 175 -20.49 11.21 -8.32
N LYS A 176 -21.58 10.44 -8.25
CA LYS A 176 -21.85 9.48 -7.16
C LYS A 176 -20.75 8.42 -7.06
N ALA A 177 -20.32 7.86 -8.19
CA ALA A 177 -19.22 6.89 -8.24
C ALA A 177 -17.88 7.51 -7.80
N ALA A 178 -17.63 8.77 -8.15
CA ALA A 178 -16.44 9.51 -7.70
C ALA A 178 -16.49 9.83 -6.20
N GLN A 179 -17.65 10.25 -5.68
CA GLN A 179 -17.82 10.57 -4.26
C GLN A 179 -17.75 9.33 -3.39
N THR A 180 -18.40 8.23 -3.78
CA THR A 180 -18.26 6.94 -3.08
C THR A 180 -16.81 6.43 -3.11
N LYS A 181 -16.10 6.55 -4.24
CA LYS A 181 -14.66 6.24 -4.30
C LYS A 181 -13.82 7.18 -3.42
N SER A 182 -14.18 8.45 -3.30
CA SER A 182 -13.53 9.42 -2.43
C SER A 182 -13.76 9.08 -0.94
N ASP A 183 -14.97 8.70 -0.56
CA ASP A 183 -15.33 8.33 0.81
C ASP A 183 -14.71 6.98 1.22
N LEU A 184 -14.52 6.08 0.26
CA LEU A 184 -13.85 4.78 0.45
C LEU A 184 -12.31 4.87 0.44
N LEU A 185 -11.73 5.98 -0.04
CA LEU A 185 -10.30 6.21 0.07
C LEU A 185 -9.99 6.54 1.55
N PRO A 186 -9.17 5.75 2.26
CA PRO A 186 -8.65 6.17 3.55
C PRO A 186 -7.97 7.52 3.30
N LYS A 187 -8.26 8.52 4.14
CA LYS A 187 -7.74 9.89 4.04
C LYS A 187 -6.23 9.85 3.80
N LEU A 188 -5.82 9.83 2.52
CA LEU A 188 -4.43 9.67 2.16
C LEU A 188 -3.78 10.95 2.65
N LEU A 189 -2.81 10.80 3.57
CA LEU A 189 -2.01 11.90 4.06
C LEU A 189 -1.56 12.73 2.85
N THR A 190 -1.91 14.01 2.85
CA THR A 190 -1.35 14.99 1.94
C THR A 190 0.18 14.86 1.95
N PRO A 191 0.88 15.27 0.87
CA PRO A 191 2.35 15.19 0.82
C PRO A 191 3.05 15.76 2.07
N GLU A 192 2.45 16.78 2.70
CA GLU A 192 2.85 17.35 3.99
C GLU A 192 2.61 16.40 5.16
N GLY A 193 1.42 15.81 5.29
CA GLY A 193 1.15 14.82 6.33
C GLY A 193 2.06 13.58 6.23
N LEU A 194 2.43 13.16 5.02
CA LEU A 194 3.39 12.06 4.81
C LEU A 194 4.78 12.44 5.34
N LYS A 195 5.21 13.69 5.17
CA LYS A 195 6.49 14.19 5.67
C LYS A 195 6.54 14.14 7.20
N ASP A 196 5.46 14.57 7.86
CA ASP A 196 5.34 14.54 9.31
C ASP A 196 5.32 13.11 9.86
N PHE A 197 4.57 12.22 9.21
CA PHE A 197 4.53 10.80 9.57
C PHE A 197 5.90 10.11 9.39
N VAL A 198 6.64 10.43 8.33
CA VAL A 198 8.00 9.92 8.13
C VAL A 198 8.95 10.48 9.19
N ALA A 199 8.79 11.74 9.61
CA ALA A 199 9.57 12.32 10.71
C ALA A 199 9.28 11.59 12.03
N GLU A 200 8.01 11.34 12.34
CA GLU A 200 7.60 10.58 13.53
C GLU A 200 8.15 9.14 13.52
N LEU A 201 8.14 8.48 12.37
CA LEU A 201 8.73 7.15 12.20
C LEU A 201 10.25 7.15 12.39
N ARG A 202 10.96 8.22 11.99
CA ARG A 202 12.40 8.35 12.25
C ARG A 202 12.68 8.48 13.74
N VAL A 203 11.88 9.27 14.45
CA VAL A 203 11.98 9.41 15.91
C VAL A 203 11.74 8.05 16.59
N LYS A 204 10.65 7.36 16.26
CA LYS A 204 10.35 6.03 16.81
C LYS A 204 11.41 4.98 16.46
N SER A 205 12.02 5.05 15.28
CA SER A 205 13.11 4.15 14.90
C SER A 205 14.39 4.40 15.70
N ASN A 206 14.68 5.65 16.04
CA ASN A 206 15.82 6.00 16.88
C ASN A 206 15.57 5.57 18.33
N ASP A 207 14.35 5.76 18.84
CA ASP A 207 13.96 5.30 20.18
C ASP A 207 14.08 3.77 20.31
N TYR A 208 13.64 3.02 19.30
CA TYR A 208 13.83 1.57 19.25
C TYR A 208 15.31 1.17 19.29
N LYS A 209 16.18 1.85 18.52
CA LYS A 209 17.62 1.56 18.52
C LYS A 209 18.24 1.84 19.89
N SER A 210 17.86 2.94 20.54
CA SER A 210 18.31 3.31 21.89
C SER A 210 17.89 2.27 22.94
N LYS A 211 16.61 1.86 22.93
CA LYS A 211 16.11 0.79 23.81
C LYS A 211 16.81 -0.55 23.55
N LYS A 212 17.11 -0.87 22.29
CA LYS A 212 17.86 -2.08 21.94
C LYS A 212 19.30 -2.06 22.46
N THR A 213 19.99 -0.91 22.41
CA THR A 213 21.33 -0.79 22.98
C THR A 213 21.31 -0.87 24.51
N LEU A 214 20.28 -0.32 25.16
CA LEU A 214 20.10 -0.40 26.61
C LEU A 214 19.82 -1.84 27.06
N LEU A 215 18.99 -2.58 26.33
CA LEU A 215 18.79 -4.01 26.57
C LEU A 215 20.07 -4.84 26.40
N ALA A 216 20.91 -4.51 25.41
CA ALA A 216 22.21 -5.17 25.25
C ALA A 216 23.17 -4.87 26.42
N ALA A 217 23.15 -3.64 26.95
CA ALA A 217 23.91 -3.27 28.14
C ALA A 217 23.42 -4.03 29.39
N MET A 218 22.11 -4.07 29.64
CA MET A 218 21.54 -4.85 30.76
C MET A 218 21.87 -6.34 30.65
N ALA A 219 21.83 -6.93 29.44
CA ALA A 219 22.23 -8.32 29.24
C ALA A 219 23.72 -8.56 29.59
N SER A 220 24.59 -7.59 29.28
CA SER A 220 26.00 -7.67 29.65
C SER A 220 26.22 -7.52 31.17
N GLU A 221 25.43 -6.68 31.85
CA GLU A 221 25.47 -6.53 33.31
C GLU A 221 25.01 -7.81 34.02
N VAL A 222 23.95 -8.45 33.54
CA VAL A 222 23.50 -9.75 34.06
C VAL A 222 24.61 -10.79 33.93
N SER A 223 25.33 -10.83 32.82
CA SER A 223 26.46 -11.74 32.64
C SER A 223 27.62 -11.45 33.61
N ILE A 224 27.88 -10.19 33.93
CA ILE A 224 28.86 -9.80 34.96
C ILE A 224 28.38 -10.24 36.35
N LEU A 225 27.10 -10.03 36.65
CA LEU A 225 26.48 -10.41 37.93
C LEU A 225 26.54 -11.93 38.16
N GLU A 226 26.21 -12.74 37.15
CA GLU A 226 26.35 -14.20 37.20
C GLU A 226 27.81 -14.61 37.49
N ARG A 227 28.78 -13.92 36.89
CA ARG A 227 30.20 -14.18 37.15
C ARG A 227 30.61 -13.82 38.58
N THR A 228 30.12 -12.71 39.12
CA THR A 228 30.35 -12.35 40.53
C THR A 228 29.66 -13.30 41.49
N GLU A 229 28.46 -13.80 41.16
CA GLU A 229 27.76 -14.81 41.96
C GLU A 229 28.60 -16.09 42.04
N GLN A 230 29.14 -16.57 40.92
CA GLN A 230 30.03 -17.74 40.91
C GLN A 230 31.28 -17.54 41.78
N VAL A 231 31.87 -16.34 41.76
CA VAL A 231 33.02 -16.02 42.63
C VAL A 231 32.63 -16.09 44.11
N LEU A 232 31.48 -15.50 44.49
CA LEU A 232 31.00 -15.54 45.87
C LEU A 232 30.61 -16.96 46.31
N GLN A 233 30.01 -17.77 45.44
CA GLN A 233 29.73 -19.18 45.72
C GLN A 233 31.01 -19.98 45.96
N ASN A 234 32.07 -19.71 45.19
CA ASN A 234 33.37 -20.32 45.41
C ASN A 234 33.98 -19.89 46.76
N GLU A 235 33.96 -18.61 47.11
CA GLU A 235 34.44 -18.13 48.42
C GLU A 235 33.64 -18.72 49.59
N LYS A 236 32.31 -18.81 49.46
CA LYS A 236 31.45 -19.49 50.43
C LYS A 236 31.83 -20.96 50.59
N SER A 237 32.08 -21.68 49.49
CA SER A 237 32.49 -23.09 49.55
C SER A 237 33.82 -23.29 50.30
N VAL A 238 34.77 -22.35 50.16
CA VAL A 238 36.05 -22.36 50.88
C VAL A 238 35.82 -22.10 52.37
N LEU A 239 34.96 -21.14 52.71
CA LEU A 239 34.56 -20.85 54.11
C LEU A 239 33.82 -22.02 54.75
N ASP A 240 32.92 -22.69 54.02
CA ASP A 240 32.19 -23.87 54.50
C ASP A 240 33.13 -25.06 54.75
N GLN A 241 34.17 -25.25 53.90
CA GLN A 241 35.22 -26.23 54.12
C GLN A 241 36.07 -25.89 55.37
N GLN A 242 36.41 -24.61 55.58
CA GLN A 242 37.09 -24.16 56.79
C GLN A 242 36.21 -24.39 58.03
N TYR A 243 34.90 -24.10 57.97
CA TYR A 243 33.94 -24.33 59.05
C TYR A 243 33.77 -25.82 59.38
N GLN A 244 33.73 -26.70 58.37
CA GLN A 244 33.72 -28.15 58.57
C GLN A 244 35.00 -28.66 59.23
N SER A 245 36.17 -28.11 58.87
CA SER A 245 37.43 -28.48 59.54
C SER A 245 37.46 -28.07 61.02
N LEU A 246 36.82 -26.94 61.38
CA LEU A 246 36.65 -26.49 62.76
C LEU A 246 35.66 -27.37 63.54
N ASN A 247 34.56 -27.84 62.92
CA ASN A 247 33.59 -28.73 63.55
C ASN A 247 34.11 -30.16 63.81
N LEU A 248 35.13 -30.62 63.08
CA LEU A 248 35.77 -31.92 63.38
C LEU A 248 36.49 -31.97 64.75
N THR A 249 36.61 -30.84 65.46
CA THR A 249 37.14 -30.79 66.83
C THR A 249 36.08 -30.75 67.94
N ARG A 250 34.78 -30.71 67.59
CA ARG A 250 33.67 -30.71 68.56
C ARG A 250 32.49 -31.54 68.03
N THR A 251 32.38 -32.80 68.48
CA THR A 251 31.17 -33.63 68.66
C THR A 251 31.41 -35.10 68.30
N SER A 252 32.04 -35.87 69.20
CA SER A 252 32.08 -37.33 69.14
C SER A 252 30.94 -38.00 69.93
N HIS A 253 29.96 -37.25 70.44
CA HIS A 253 28.93 -37.76 71.36
C HIS A 253 27.55 -37.95 70.74
N ASP A 254 27.17 -37.20 69.69
CA ASP A 254 25.78 -37.21 69.20
C ASP A 254 25.48 -38.27 68.12
N LYS A 255 26.50 -38.97 67.59
CA LYS A 255 26.30 -40.03 66.58
C LYS A 255 25.83 -41.38 67.14
N ALA A 256 25.90 -41.59 68.46
CA ALA A 256 25.52 -42.86 69.09
C ALA A 256 23.99 -43.01 69.29
N LEU A 257 23.28 -41.91 69.54
CA LEU A 257 21.84 -41.91 69.86
C LEU A 257 20.93 -42.16 68.64
N LEU A 258 21.37 -41.81 67.43
CA LEU A 258 20.60 -42.01 66.20
C LEU A 258 20.60 -43.47 65.72
N GLY A 259 21.54 -44.31 66.16
CA GLY A 259 21.61 -45.72 65.82
C GLY A 259 20.65 -46.61 66.63
N GLU A 260 20.32 -46.22 67.85
CA GLU A 260 19.42 -46.98 68.72
C GLU A 260 17.95 -46.79 68.34
N LEU A 261 17.57 -45.58 67.89
CA LEU A 261 16.21 -45.29 67.39
C LEU A 261 15.86 -46.04 66.10
N SER A 262 16.87 -46.37 65.27
CA SER A 262 16.69 -47.19 64.05
C SER A 262 16.33 -48.64 64.36
N LYS A 263 16.91 -49.23 65.42
CA LYS A 263 16.65 -50.64 65.79
C LYS A 263 15.26 -50.83 66.37
N VAL A 264 14.78 -49.88 67.16
CA VAL A 264 13.43 -49.90 67.74
C VAL A 264 12.36 -49.80 66.64
N LEU A 265 12.65 -49.09 65.55
CA LEU A 265 11.74 -48.99 64.40
C LEU A 265 11.57 -50.33 63.67
N ASP A 266 12.66 -51.11 63.55
CA ASP A 266 12.66 -52.42 62.88
C ASP A 266 11.97 -53.52 63.73
N GLU A 267 12.05 -53.43 65.06
CA GLU A 267 11.32 -54.33 65.97
C GLU A 267 9.81 -54.08 65.94
N ILE A 268 9.37 -52.82 65.90
CA ILE A 268 7.95 -52.44 65.78
C ILE A 268 7.38 -52.90 64.44
N GLN A 269 8.15 -52.82 63.34
CA GLN A 269 7.73 -53.27 62.03
C GLN A 269 7.50 -54.80 61.98
N ASN A 270 8.32 -55.57 62.71
CA ASN A 270 8.22 -57.03 62.78
C ASN A 270 7.04 -57.53 63.64
N GLU A 271 6.73 -56.86 64.75
CA GLU A 271 5.53 -57.17 65.55
C GLU A 271 4.22 -56.84 64.81
N THR A 272 4.22 -55.77 64.00
CA THR A 272 3.07 -55.37 63.19
C THR A 272 2.73 -56.41 62.12
N ASN A 273 3.74 -57.07 61.55
CA ASN A 273 3.57 -58.14 60.57
C ASN A 273 3.06 -59.46 61.19
N HIS A 274 3.40 -59.73 62.46
CA HIS A 274 2.93 -60.92 63.18
C HIS A 274 1.43 -60.82 63.54
N LEU A 275 0.96 -59.61 63.89
CA LEU A 275 -0.45 -59.35 64.23
C LEU A 275 -1.42 -59.45 63.04
N LEU A 276 -0.93 -59.28 61.79
CA LEU A 276 -1.72 -59.43 60.57
C LEU A 276 -2.13 -60.89 60.25
N THR A 277 -1.57 -61.88 60.94
CA THR A 277 -1.79 -63.31 60.66
C THR A 277 -2.88 -64.00 61.51
N LYS A 278 -3.47 -63.33 62.51
CA LYS A 278 -4.55 -63.90 63.33
C LYS A 278 -5.94 -63.43 62.87
N LYS A 279 -6.59 -64.32 62.12
CA LYS A 279 -7.92 -64.21 61.53
C LYS A 279 -9.01 -64.68 62.50
N SER A 280 -9.46 -63.80 63.41
CA SER A 280 -10.74 -63.95 64.14
C SER A 280 -11.59 -62.66 64.21
N ASP A 281 -11.15 -61.58 63.57
CA ASP A 281 -11.55 -60.22 63.96
C ASP A 281 -12.28 -59.44 62.85
N LEU A 282 -12.87 -60.11 61.86
CA LEU A 282 -13.56 -59.43 60.74
C LEU A 282 -14.73 -58.52 61.18
N GLY A 283 -15.28 -58.72 62.38
CA GLY A 283 -16.30 -57.83 62.98
C GLY A 283 -15.72 -56.57 63.63
N SER A 284 -14.62 -56.70 64.39
CA SER A 284 -13.93 -55.56 65.01
C SER A 284 -13.21 -54.71 63.94
N ILE A 285 -12.67 -55.32 62.89
CA ILE A 285 -12.04 -54.60 61.77
C ILE A 285 -13.06 -53.74 61.00
N LYS A 286 -14.30 -54.21 60.82
CA LYS A 286 -15.35 -53.41 60.16
C LYS A 286 -15.77 -52.21 61.01
N ASN A 287 -15.87 -52.39 62.33
CA ASN A 287 -16.15 -51.29 63.27
C ASN A 287 -14.96 -50.31 63.34
N ASN A 288 -13.74 -50.82 63.42
CA ASN A 288 -12.52 -50.01 63.41
C ASN A 288 -12.36 -49.24 62.10
N PHE A 289 -12.66 -49.84 60.95
CA PHE A 289 -12.65 -49.15 59.66
C PHE A 289 -13.74 -48.06 59.59
N SER A 290 -14.94 -48.33 60.11
CA SER A 290 -16.00 -47.32 60.20
C SER A 290 -15.60 -46.14 61.09
N GLN A 291 -15.00 -46.43 62.25
CA GLN A 291 -14.52 -45.42 63.20
C GLN A 291 -13.32 -44.64 62.66
N LEU A 292 -12.37 -45.30 62.00
CA LEU A 292 -11.22 -44.67 61.34
C LEU A 292 -11.66 -43.81 60.16
N SER A 293 -12.64 -44.25 59.36
CA SER A 293 -13.23 -43.48 58.26
C SER A 293 -13.94 -42.23 58.78
N SER A 294 -14.68 -42.35 59.89
CA SER A 294 -15.29 -41.21 60.56
C SER A 294 -14.25 -40.22 61.09
N ASN A 295 -13.21 -40.71 61.75
CA ASN A 295 -12.10 -39.89 62.25
C ASN A 295 -11.31 -39.21 61.12
N TYR A 296 -11.07 -39.91 60.01
CA TYR A 296 -10.46 -39.34 58.81
C TYR A 296 -11.32 -38.22 58.23
N LYS A 297 -12.63 -38.44 58.08
CA LYS A 297 -13.56 -37.40 57.59
C LYS A 297 -13.60 -36.18 58.51
N ALA A 298 -13.57 -36.39 59.83
CA ALA A 298 -13.52 -35.31 60.81
C ALA A 298 -12.21 -34.51 60.72
N LYS A 299 -11.05 -35.18 60.67
CA LYS A 299 -9.75 -34.53 60.50
C LYS A 299 -9.61 -33.83 59.15
N LYS A 300 -10.13 -34.43 58.08
CA LYS A 300 -10.16 -33.81 56.75
C LYS A 300 -11.01 -32.53 56.77
N LYS A 301 -12.20 -32.56 57.36
CA LYS A 301 -13.04 -31.35 57.49
C LYS A 301 -12.36 -30.26 58.32
N ALA A 302 -11.65 -30.63 59.41
CA ALA A 302 -10.88 -29.67 60.20
C ALA A 302 -9.70 -29.08 59.39
N PHE A 303 -9.02 -29.90 58.59
CA PHE A 303 -7.95 -29.44 57.69
C PHE A 303 -8.49 -28.51 56.60
N ASP A 304 -9.59 -28.88 55.94
CA ASP A 304 -10.23 -28.06 54.90
C ASP A 304 -10.68 -26.69 55.46
N LEU A 305 -11.17 -26.66 56.70
CA LEU A 305 -11.52 -25.41 57.40
C LEU A 305 -10.29 -24.56 57.74
N ALA A 306 -9.21 -25.19 58.21
CA ALA A 306 -7.96 -24.49 58.50
C ALA A 306 -7.31 -23.93 57.21
N MET A 307 -7.36 -24.68 56.11
CA MET A 307 -6.89 -24.22 54.80
C MET A 307 -7.71 -23.05 54.28
N ALA A 308 -9.05 -23.12 54.35
CA ALA A 308 -9.91 -22.02 53.94
C ALA A 308 -9.68 -20.75 54.78
N HIS A 309 -9.39 -20.92 56.08
CA HIS A 309 -9.06 -19.80 56.95
C HIS A 309 -7.70 -19.18 56.58
N LEU A 310 -6.67 -19.99 56.36
CA LEU A 310 -5.35 -19.51 55.92
C LEU A 310 -5.42 -18.84 54.54
N GLU A 311 -6.19 -19.37 53.60
CA GLU A 311 -6.42 -18.73 52.29
C GLU A 311 -7.15 -17.39 52.45
N SER A 312 -8.12 -17.31 53.37
CA SER A 312 -8.82 -16.07 53.68
C SER A 312 -7.92 -15.02 54.33
N GLU A 313 -6.93 -15.42 55.13
CA GLU A 313 -5.94 -14.50 55.73
C GLU A 313 -4.82 -14.13 54.76
N ALA A 314 -4.42 -15.03 53.86
CA ALA A 314 -3.39 -14.78 52.85
C ALA A 314 -3.88 -13.81 51.76
N SER A 315 -5.15 -13.91 51.35
CA SER A 315 -5.73 -13.09 50.27
C SER A 315 -5.55 -11.57 50.45
N PRO A 316 -5.86 -10.95 51.61
CA PRO A 316 -5.64 -9.51 51.80
C PRO A 316 -4.15 -9.13 51.77
N ILE A 317 -3.27 -9.98 52.31
CA ILE A 317 -1.82 -9.74 52.30
C ILE A 317 -1.27 -9.79 50.87
N GLU A 318 -1.74 -10.75 50.05
CA GLU A 318 -1.37 -10.82 48.64
C GLU A 318 -1.86 -9.60 47.84
N GLN A 319 -3.06 -9.09 48.15
CA GLN A 319 -3.57 -7.87 47.54
C GLN A 319 -2.74 -6.64 47.93
N GLU A 320 -2.35 -6.52 49.19
CA GLU A 320 -1.49 -5.43 49.67
C GLU A 320 -0.08 -5.49 49.07
N LEU A 321 0.52 -6.68 48.98
CA LEU A 321 1.81 -6.86 48.31
C LEU A 321 1.71 -6.51 46.81
N LYS A 322 0.58 -6.82 46.17
CA LYS A 322 0.35 -6.46 44.78
C LYS A 322 0.19 -4.94 44.60
N SER A 323 -0.48 -4.24 45.52
CA SER A 323 -0.58 -2.78 45.47
C SER A 323 0.78 -2.13 45.72
N GLN A 324 1.52 -2.57 46.74
CA GLN A 324 2.85 -2.02 47.04
C GLN A 324 3.85 -2.23 45.90
N ARG A 325 3.83 -3.41 45.23
CA ARG A 325 4.65 -3.63 44.03
C ARG A 325 4.30 -2.69 42.89
N LYS A 326 3.02 -2.38 42.72
CA LYS A 326 2.57 -1.42 41.71
C LYS A 326 3.10 -0.02 42.05
N ASP A 327 2.98 0.40 43.30
CA ASP A 327 3.47 1.71 43.75
C ASP A 327 4.99 1.83 43.56
N ILE A 328 5.76 0.78 43.86
CA ILE A 328 7.22 0.74 43.62
C ILE A 328 7.53 0.93 42.13
N ASN A 329 6.86 0.19 41.24
CA ASN A 329 7.06 0.34 39.79
C ASN A 329 6.70 1.76 39.30
N ASP A 330 5.65 2.35 39.86
CA ASP A 330 5.23 3.71 39.54
C ASP A 330 6.29 4.73 40.02
N PHE A 331 6.88 4.54 41.20
CA PHE A 331 7.99 5.37 41.71
C PHE A 331 9.28 5.20 40.89
N GLU A 332 9.66 3.98 40.54
CA GLU A 332 10.83 3.72 39.68
C GLU A 332 10.68 4.41 38.32
N SER A 333 9.48 4.36 37.75
CA SER A 333 9.15 5.05 36.49
C SER A 333 9.31 6.57 36.62
N GLN A 334 8.87 7.15 37.74
CA GLN A 334 9.04 8.59 38.01
C GLN A 334 10.51 8.99 38.21
N ILE A 335 11.29 8.16 38.90
CA ILE A 335 12.73 8.37 39.07
C ILE A 335 13.42 8.37 37.69
N PHE A 336 13.08 7.40 36.83
CA PHE A 336 13.63 7.32 35.48
C PHE A 336 13.27 8.56 34.64
N GLU A 337 12.01 9.01 34.67
CA GLU A 337 11.58 10.22 33.97
C GLU A 337 12.33 11.47 34.47
N THR A 338 12.53 11.57 35.78
CA THR A 338 13.25 12.69 36.41
C THR A 338 14.73 12.69 36.01
N ASN A 339 15.37 11.51 35.97
CA ASN A 339 16.76 11.37 35.52
C ASN A 339 16.93 11.74 34.04
N LEU A 340 15.96 11.37 33.18
CA LEU A 340 15.98 11.82 31.77
C LEU A 340 15.88 13.34 31.65
N LYS A 341 15.03 13.98 32.46
CA LYS A 341 14.91 15.45 32.52
C LYS A 341 16.21 16.11 32.98
N LEU A 342 16.89 15.55 33.99
CA LEU A 342 18.19 16.04 34.45
C LEU A 342 19.25 15.95 33.35
N ASN A 343 19.39 14.80 32.68
CA ASN A 343 20.34 14.63 31.58
C ASN A 343 20.07 15.61 30.43
N HIS A 344 18.79 15.87 30.12
CA HIS A 344 18.43 16.87 29.11
C HIS A 344 18.84 18.29 29.52
N LEU A 345 18.65 18.65 30.80
CA LEU A 345 19.09 19.94 31.32
C LEU A 345 20.62 20.10 31.29
N GLU A 346 21.38 19.04 31.55
CA GLU A 346 22.85 19.05 31.41
C GLU A 346 23.28 19.32 29.95
N ILE A 347 22.66 18.64 28.98
CA ILE A 347 22.94 18.88 27.55
C ILE A 347 22.59 20.32 27.15
N LEU A 348 21.46 20.85 27.62
CA LEU A 348 21.08 22.23 27.36
C LEU A 348 22.08 23.21 27.98
N SER A 349 22.56 22.94 29.20
CA SER A 349 23.62 23.73 29.84
C SER A 349 24.90 23.73 29.00
N ASP A 350 25.34 22.58 28.49
CA ASP A 350 26.49 22.48 27.58
C ASP A 350 26.29 23.26 26.28
N GLN A 351 25.08 23.25 25.73
CA GLN A 351 24.74 24.03 24.53
C GLN A 351 24.79 25.53 24.83
N VAL A 352 24.26 25.98 25.97
CA VAL A 352 24.33 27.37 26.39
C VAL A 352 25.79 27.82 26.55
N ILE A 353 26.66 26.99 27.13
CA ILE A 353 28.10 27.27 27.24
C ILE A 353 28.74 27.39 25.84
N LYS A 354 28.39 26.51 24.89
CA LYS A 354 28.89 26.60 23.50
C LYS A 354 28.43 27.88 22.80
N VAL A 355 27.17 28.28 22.96
CA VAL A 355 26.63 29.52 22.39
C VAL A 355 27.30 30.74 23.02
N GLN A 356 27.51 30.75 24.33
CA GLN A 356 28.25 31.81 25.02
C GLN A 356 29.70 31.92 24.50
N TYR A 357 30.33 30.81 24.15
CA TYR A 357 31.66 30.79 23.55
C TYR A 357 31.69 31.30 22.10
N GLU A 358 30.71 30.92 21.27
CA GLU A 358 30.52 31.52 19.94
C GLU A 358 30.33 33.05 20.08
N MET A 359 29.45 33.50 20.99
CA MET A 359 29.27 34.92 21.28
C MET A 359 30.57 35.60 21.73
N LYS A 360 31.42 34.93 22.52
CA LYS A 360 32.75 35.42 22.91
C LYS A 360 33.66 35.63 21.69
N ALA A 361 33.65 34.70 20.73
CA ALA A 361 34.42 34.83 19.49
C ALA A 361 33.94 35.99 18.59
N TYR A 362 32.67 36.39 18.69
CA TYR A 362 32.12 37.55 17.97
C TYR A 362 32.28 38.88 18.71
N VAL A 363 32.24 38.89 20.06
CA VAL A 363 32.15 40.13 20.87
C VAL A 363 33.47 40.51 21.56
N GLY A 364 34.45 39.59 21.67
CA GLY A 364 35.79 39.93 22.18
C GLY A 364 35.87 40.32 23.67
N ALA A 365 34.83 40.06 24.46
CA ALA A 365 34.79 40.38 25.89
C ALA A 365 35.13 39.17 26.77
N SER A 366 36.04 39.37 27.73
CA SER A 366 36.54 38.33 28.65
C SER A 366 35.57 38.05 29.80
N PHE A 367 34.97 36.86 29.83
CA PHE A 367 34.33 36.28 31.02
C PHE A 367 35.26 35.24 31.68
N PRO A 368 35.74 35.47 32.92
CA PRO A 368 36.83 34.67 33.53
C PRO A 368 36.50 33.20 33.86
N SER A 369 35.23 32.80 33.92
CA SER A 369 34.83 31.46 34.42
C SER A 369 34.83 30.35 33.36
N VAL A 370 34.88 30.70 32.07
CA VAL A 370 34.68 29.75 30.96
C VAL A 370 36.01 29.19 30.42
N ASP A 371 37.11 29.92 30.57
CA ASP A 371 38.42 29.55 30.02
C ASP A 371 39.06 28.35 30.73
N SER A 372 38.74 28.10 32.00
CA SER A 372 39.27 26.96 32.76
C SER A 372 38.64 25.62 32.36
N ILE A 373 37.38 25.62 31.89
CA ILE A 373 36.65 24.41 31.49
C ILE A 373 37.03 24.00 30.06
N LEU A 374 37.40 24.97 29.21
CA LEU A 374 37.70 24.78 27.79
C LEU A 374 39.01 24.04 27.50
N ASN A 375 40.05 24.25 28.31
CA ASN A 375 41.35 23.58 28.11
C ASN A 375 41.29 22.05 28.32
N LYS A 376 40.20 21.52 28.88
CA LYS A 376 40.05 20.09 29.17
C LYS A 376 39.51 19.28 27.99
N ASN A 377 38.73 19.89 27.09
CA ASN A 377 37.90 19.16 26.11
C ASN A 377 38.20 19.48 24.62
N ASN A 378 39.21 20.29 24.31
CA ASN A 378 39.77 20.46 22.96
C ASN A 378 38.73 20.75 21.83
N CYS A 379 37.72 21.56 22.13
CA CYS A 379 36.62 21.86 21.20
C CYS A 379 36.95 23.05 20.28
N LYS A 380 36.90 22.85 18.95
CA LYS A 380 37.07 23.91 17.92
C LYS A 380 35.75 24.63 17.63
N THR A 381 35.81 25.92 17.30
CA THR A 381 34.61 26.73 16.96
C THR A 381 34.05 26.40 15.58
N TYR A 382 32.77 26.68 15.32
CA TYR A 382 32.19 26.52 13.98
C TYR A 382 32.88 27.43 12.97
N ARG A 383 33.28 28.63 13.37
CA ARG A 383 34.06 29.55 12.55
C ARG A 383 35.37 28.94 12.07
N GLU A 384 36.16 28.34 12.96
CA GLU A 384 37.43 27.68 12.60
C GLU A 384 37.19 26.48 11.68
N LEU A 385 36.13 25.71 11.91
CA LEU A 385 35.77 24.58 11.05
C LEU A 385 35.39 25.04 9.64
N TYR A 386 34.57 26.07 9.52
CA TYR A 386 34.15 26.62 8.24
C TYR A 386 35.29 27.32 7.49
N GLN A 387 36.13 28.08 8.19
CA GLN A 387 37.31 28.68 7.57
C GLN A 387 38.27 27.63 7.03
N LYS A 388 38.46 26.52 7.75
CA LYS A 388 39.27 25.41 7.26
C LYS A 388 38.68 24.77 6.00
N THR A 389 37.37 24.52 5.99
CA THR A 389 36.70 23.91 4.82
C THR A 389 36.69 24.84 3.61
N ILE A 390 36.51 26.15 3.81
CA ILE A 390 36.61 27.14 2.72
C ILE A 390 38.01 27.10 2.10
N HIS A 391 39.06 27.08 2.91
CA HIS A 391 40.43 27.01 2.42
C HIS A 391 40.73 25.72 1.65
N GLU A 392 40.23 24.57 2.14
CA GLU A 392 40.34 23.29 1.43
C GLU A 392 39.64 23.34 0.05
N LEU A 393 38.45 23.95 -0.04
CA LEU A 393 37.72 24.10 -1.30
C LEU A 393 38.39 25.08 -2.28
N GLU A 394 38.96 26.18 -1.79
CA GLU A 394 39.72 27.12 -2.62
C GLU A 394 40.93 26.45 -3.28
N MET A 395 41.64 25.60 -2.53
CA MET A 395 42.76 24.80 -3.05
C MET A 395 42.29 23.81 -4.13
N GLU A 396 41.15 23.13 -3.93
CA GLU A 396 40.62 22.21 -4.95
C GLU A 396 40.23 22.92 -6.25
N ILE A 397 39.63 24.11 -6.15
CA ILE A 397 39.27 24.92 -7.33
C ILE A 397 40.50 25.25 -8.15
N GLU A 398 41.59 25.67 -7.49
CA GLU A 398 42.82 26.05 -8.19
C GLU A 398 43.45 24.85 -8.91
N THR A 399 43.51 23.69 -8.25
CA THR A 399 44.03 22.47 -8.90
C THR A 399 43.22 22.01 -10.11
N LYS A 400 41.90 22.26 -10.12
CA LYS A 400 41.03 21.93 -11.26
C LYS A 400 41.23 22.91 -12.42
N LYS A 401 41.41 24.20 -12.13
CA LYS A 401 41.73 25.22 -13.15
C LYS A 401 43.04 24.90 -13.87
N ASP A 402 44.09 24.55 -13.13
CA ASP A 402 45.38 24.17 -13.70
C ASP A 402 45.26 22.97 -14.67
N LYS A 403 44.49 21.95 -14.27
CA LYS A 403 44.23 20.77 -15.12
C LYS A 403 43.46 21.14 -16.39
N TYR A 404 42.46 22.02 -16.28
CA TYR A 404 41.68 22.49 -17.42
C TYR A 404 42.57 23.27 -18.42
N GLN A 405 43.42 24.16 -17.91
CA GLN A 405 44.39 24.93 -18.71
C GLN A 405 45.33 24.00 -19.50
N GLN A 406 45.89 22.98 -18.83
CA GLN A 406 46.77 21.98 -19.48
C GLN A 406 46.06 21.19 -20.59
N ILE A 407 44.81 20.77 -20.36
CA ILE A 407 44.02 20.04 -21.36
C ILE A 407 43.73 20.92 -22.58
N ARG A 408 43.41 22.20 -22.35
CA ARG A 408 43.15 23.17 -23.41
C ARG A 408 44.38 23.39 -24.30
N GLU A 409 45.55 23.59 -23.71
CA GLU A 409 46.80 23.76 -24.45
C GLU A 409 47.15 22.52 -25.29
N MET A 410 46.96 21.31 -24.74
CA MET A 410 47.14 20.07 -25.50
C MET A 410 46.15 19.93 -26.67
N TYR A 411 44.90 20.35 -26.47
CA TYR A 411 43.85 20.27 -27.48
C TYR A 411 44.10 21.26 -28.63
N ASP A 412 44.44 22.51 -28.31
CA ASP A 412 44.79 23.55 -29.30
C ASP A 412 46.01 23.11 -30.15
N SER A 413 47.02 22.50 -29.53
CA SER A 413 48.17 21.92 -30.24
C SER A 413 47.77 20.81 -31.22
N LYS A 414 46.85 19.92 -30.83
CA LYS A 414 46.39 18.81 -31.69
C LYS A 414 45.50 19.31 -32.85
N ILE A 415 44.72 20.37 -32.65
CA ILE A 415 43.97 21.00 -33.73
C ILE A 415 44.92 21.61 -34.76
N ALA A 416 45.97 22.30 -34.31
CA ALA A 416 46.98 22.86 -35.20
C ALA A 416 47.63 21.78 -36.07
N GLU A 417 48.00 20.64 -35.47
CA GLU A 417 48.55 19.48 -36.19
C GLU A 417 47.55 18.89 -37.22
N LYS A 418 46.27 18.76 -36.84
CA LYS A 418 45.20 18.30 -37.74
C LYS A 418 44.95 19.27 -38.90
N SER A 419 45.15 20.58 -38.70
CA SER A 419 44.99 21.58 -39.76
C SER A 419 46.07 21.46 -40.85
N VAL A 420 47.32 21.17 -40.47
CA VAL A 420 48.43 20.93 -41.41
C VAL A 420 48.19 19.66 -42.23
N LEU A 421 47.72 18.60 -41.58
CA LEU A 421 47.36 17.34 -42.24
C LEU A 421 46.20 17.51 -43.24
N ARG A 422 45.19 18.32 -42.92
CA ARG A 422 44.11 18.67 -43.86
C ARG A 422 44.62 19.41 -45.09
N ASN A 423 45.53 20.36 -44.92
CA ASN A 423 46.12 21.09 -46.05
C ASN A 423 46.93 20.16 -46.97
N LEU A 424 47.61 19.16 -46.40
CA LEU A 424 48.36 18.15 -47.15
C LEU A 424 47.43 17.21 -47.95
N ILE A 425 46.30 16.81 -47.35
CA ILE A 425 45.28 15.99 -48.01
C ILE A 425 44.61 16.77 -49.16
N GLY A 426 44.28 18.05 -48.94
CA GLY A 426 43.70 18.90 -50.00
C GLY A 426 44.64 19.12 -51.20
N LEU A 427 45.96 19.10 -51.01
CA LEU A 427 46.94 19.13 -52.10
C LEU A 427 47.02 17.80 -52.88
N MET A 428 46.71 16.68 -52.24
CA MET A 428 46.70 15.35 -52.88
C MET A 428 45.37 15.03 -53.59
N GLU A 429 44.28 15.68 -53.22
CA GLU A 429 42.93 15.46 -53.78
C GLU A 429 42.68 16.16 -55.14
N VAL A 430 43.60 16.99 -55.64
CA VAL A 430 43.45 17.70 -56.94
C VAL A 430 43.49 16.76 -58.17
N ASN A 431 43.79 15.46 -58.02
CA ASN A 431 43.93 14.52 -59.15
C ASN A 431 42.94 13.34 -59.19
N LEU A 432 41.85 13.32 -58.41
CA LEU A 432 40.83 12.28 -58.53
C LEU A 432 39.40 12.87 -58.54
N PRO A 433 38.50 12.45 -59.44
CA PRO A 433 37.20 13.10 -59.62
C PRO A 433 36.25 12.84 -58.45
N SER A 434 35.95 13.92 -57.72
CA SER A 434 34.74 14.28 -56.96
C SER A 434 33.92 13.15 -56.30
N TYR A 435 34.06 13.03 -54.98
CA TYR A 435 32.98 12.60 -54.07
C TYR A 435 32.94 13.54 -52.87
N ASP A 436 31.84 14.30 -52.76
CA ASP A 436 31.60 15.33 -51.73
C ASP A 436 31.53 14.70 -50.32
N LEU A 437 32.44 15.10 -49.43
CA LEU A 437 32.41 14.78 -48.00
C LEU A 437 32.42 16.07 -47.18
N ASN A 438 31.31 16.80 -47.22
CA ASN A 438 30.93 17.76 -46.20
C ASN A 438 30.00 17.06 -45.20
N GLU A 439 30.56 16.43 -44.15
CA GLU A 439 29.79 16.07 -42.96
C GLU A 439 30.47 16.77 -41.77
N GLU A 440 29.81 17.84 -41.31
CA GLU A 440 30.20 18.68 -40.18
C GLU A 440 30.51 17.83 -38.93
N CYS A 441 31.70 18.00 -38.38
CA CYS A 441 32.01 17.53 -37.04
C CYS A 441 31.49 18.58 -36.05
N GLN A 442 30.25 18.44 -35.59
CA GLN A 442 29.78 19.08 -34.38
C GLN A 442 30.53 18.48 -33.17
N GLU A 443 31.34 19.30 -32.53
CA GLU A 443 31.88 19.03 -31.19
C GLU A 443 30.72 19.12 -30.19
N THR A 444 30.34 17.97 -29.62
CA THR A 444 29.35 17.92 -28.53
C THR A 444 30.04 18.30 -27.22
N GLU A 445 29.62 19.43 -26.65
CA GLU A 445 29.85 19.83 -25.27
C GLU A 445 29.61 18.67 -24.30
N VAL A 446 30.53 18.49 -23.35
CA VAL A 446 30.37 17.56 -22.22
C VAL A 446 29.48 18.27 -21.20
N ASP A 447 28.19 17.97 -21.21
CA ASP A 447 27.21 18.52 -20.28
C ASP A 447 27.41 17.96 -18.85
N GLU A 448 27.43 18.88 -17.88
CA GLU A 448 27.45 18.63 -16.44
C GLU A 448 26.14 17.97 -15.96
N ASP A 449 26.25 16.99 -15.04
CA ASP A 449 25.18 16.41 -14.22
C ASP A 449 23.84 16.06 -14.93
N ARG A 450 23.83 14.92 -15.65
CA ARG A 450 22.60 14.28 -16.17
C ARG A 450 21.60 14.03 -15.04
N ARG A 451 20.52 14.82 -15.00
CA ARG A 451 19.36 14.58 -14.13
C ARG A 451 18.39 13.61 -14.82
N ALA A 452 17.91 12.61 -14.08
CA ALA A 452 16.91 11.66 -14.60
C ALA A 452 15.69 12.42 -15.14
N THR A 453 15.26 12.07 -16.35
CA THR A 453 14.08 12.69 -16.97
C THR A 453 12.81 12.29 -16.19
N TRP A 454 11.82 13.18 -16.16
CA TRP A 454 10.56 12.92 -15.46
C TRP A 454 9.84 11.67 -15.99
N MET A 455 10.01 11.38 -17.28
CA MET A 455 9.42 10.21 -17.93
C MET A 455 10.08 8.89 -17.50
N GLU A 456 11.41 8.86 -17.31
CA GLU A 456 12.09 7.70 -16.75
C GLU A 456 11.60 7.40 -15.32
N LEU A 457 11.42 8.45 -14.51
CA LEU A 457 10.91 8.29 -13.14
C LEU A 457 9.46 7.80 -13.12
N PHE A 458 8.63 8.31 -14.05
CA PHE A 458 7.24 7.87 -14.20
C PHE A 458 7.15 6.40 -14.62
N TYR A 459 8.03 5.94 -15.51
CA TYR A 459 8.12 4.54 -15.90
C TYR A 459 8.47 3.61 -14.73
N ASP A 460 9.40 4.02 -13.87
CA ASP A 460 9.80 3.25 -12.68
C ASP A 460 8.62 3.04 -11.70
N ILE A 461 7.67 3.98 -11.61
CA ILE A 461 6.47 3.85 -10.76
C ILE A 461 5.61 2.64 -11.17
N PHE A 462 5.50 2.33 -12.46
CA PHE A 462 4.73 1.16 -12.93
C PHE A 462 5.35 -0.15 -12.43
N PHE A 463 6.68 -0.26 -12.44
CA PHE A 463 7.36 -1.43 -11.89
C PHE A 463 7.22 -1.53 -10.37
N VAL A 464 7.23 -0.40 -9.65
CA VAL A 464 6.93 -0.39 -8.20
C VAL A 464 5.52 -0.92 -7.93
N ALA A 465 4.53 -0.56 -8.74
CA ALA A 465 3.16 -1.08 -8.61
C ALA A 465 3.11 -2.60 -8.89
N VAL A 466 3.84 -3.08 -9.89
CA VAL A 466 3.98 -4.50 -10.21
C VAL A 466 4.62 -5.27 -9.04
N PHE A 467 5.74 -4.79 -8.50
CA PHE A 467 6.40 -5.41 -7.35
C PHE A 467 5.54 -5.37 -6.08
N SER A 468 4.72 -4.33 -5.90
CA SER A 468 3.76 -4.25 -4.80
C SER A 468 2.71 -5.36 -4.87
N LYS A 469 2.17 -5.64 -6.06
CA LYS A 469 1.26 -6.77 -6.27
C LYS A 469 1.96 -8.11 -6.05
N LEU A 470 3.19 -8.25 -6.55
CA LEU A 470 3.96 -9.48 -6.39
C LEU A 470 4.28 -9.76 -4.90
N SER A 471 4.53 -8.72 -4.10
CA SER A 471 4.77 -8.82 -2.65
C SER A 471 3.54 -9.20 -1.83
N LYS A 472 2.33 -9.16 -2.40
CA LYS A 472 1.07 -9.56 -1.76
C LYS A 472 0.69 -11.02 -2.05
N ARG A 473 1.49 -11.74 -2.83
CA ARG A 473 1.25 -13.15 -3.14
C ARG A 473 1.60 -14.00 -1.91
N ASP A 474 0.63 -14.77 -1.43
CA ASP A 474 0.66 -15.45 -0.12
C ASP A 474 1.67 -16.61 0.01
N SER A 475 2.41 -16.94 -1.05
CA SER A 475 3.17 -18.18 -1.19
C SER A 475 4.59 -18.14 -0.61
N ILE A 476 5.08 -17.03 -0.05
CA ILE A 476 6.50 -16.89 0.35
C ILE A 476 6.85 -17.66 1.65
N ILE A 477 5.89 -18.31 2.30
CA ILE A 477 6.08 -19.01 3.59
C ILE A 477 6.58 -20.46 3.39
N THR A 478 6.34 -21.07 2.23
CA THR A 478 6.74 -22.46 1.90
C THR A 478 7.84 -22.45 0.84
N ASN A 479 8.75 -23.45 0.86
CA ASN A 479 9.83 -23.57 -0.13
C ASN A 479 9.31 -23.62 -1.58
N GLU A 480 8.18 -24.31 -1.81
CA GLU A 480 7.52 -24.38 -3.13
C GLU A 480 7.02 -23.00 -3.58
N GLY A 481 6.41 -22.25 -2.67
CA GLY A 481 5.87 -20.94 -3.01
C GLY A 481 6.93 -19.84 -3.16
N LEU A 482 8.15 -20.05 -2.63
CA LEU A 482 9.34 -19.24 -2.94
C LEU A 482 9.81 -19.49 -4.38
N ILE A 483 9.79 -20.74 -4.83
CA ILE A 483 10.15 -21.14 -6.19
C ILE A 483 9.14 -20.52 -7.18
N ASP A 484 7.85 -20.63 -6.92
CA ASP A 484 6.79 -20.01 -7.73
C ASP A 484 6.91 -18.48 -7.79
N PHE A 485 7.23 -17.84 -6.67
CA PHE A 485 7.51 -16.41 -6.63
C PHE A 485 8.70 -16.06 -7.53
N THR A 486 9.77 -16.86 -7.49
CA THR A 486 10.98 -16.64 -8.29
C THR A 486 10.69 -16.75 -9.78
N PHE A 487 9.86 -17.71 -10.20
CA PHE A 487 9.47 -17.90 -11.60
C PHE A 487 8.74 -16.69 -12.19
N VAL A 488 7.94 -16.00 -11.39
CA VAL A 488 7.21 -14.79 -11.82
C VAL A 488 8.03 -13.50 -11.58
N PHE A 489 8.88 -13.46 -10.57
CA PHE A 489 9.70 -12.28 -10.27
C PHE A 489 10.79 -12.04 -11.32
N VAL A 490 11.53 -13.09 -11.70
CA VAL A 490 12.74 -12.95 -12.52
C VAL A 490 12.45 -12.33 -13.88
N PRO A 491 11.41 -12.73 -14.65
CA PRO A 491 11.13 -12.10 -15.94
C PRO A 491 10.71 -10.63 -15.82
N VAL A 492 9.91 -10.27 -14.80
CA VAL A 492 9.51 -8.88 -14.55
C VAL A 492 10.74 -8.02 -14.24
N TRP A 493 11.59 -8.50 -13.33
CA TRP A 493 12.83 -7.81 -12.98
C TRP A 493 13.77 -7.68 -14.18
N TRP A 494 13.86 -8.74 -14.99
CA TRP A 494 14.69 -8.74 -16.20
C TRP A 494 14.22 -7.72 -17.23
N SER A 495 12.92 -7.63 -17.49
CA SER A 495 12.35 -6.61 -18.39
C SER A 495 12.69 -5.19 -17.94
N TRP A 496 12.55 -4.90 -16.64
CA TRP A 496 12.92 -3.60 -16.07
C TRP A 496 14.41 -3.28 -16.22
N PHE A 497 15.26 -4.27 -15.93
CA PHE A 497 16.71 -4.14 -16.03
C PHE A 497 17.16 -3.81 -17.46
N GLN A 498 16.59 -4.47 -18.46
CA GLN A 498 16.94 -4.21 -19.86
C GLN A 498 16.54 -2.82 -20.34
N VAL A 499 15.34 -2.36 -20.00
CA VAL A 499 14.89 -1.00 -20.35
C VAL A 499 15.75 0.05 -19.66
N THR A 500 16.06 -0.16 -18.38
CA THR A 500 16.95 0.73 -17.62
C THR A 500 18.33 0.83 -18.28
N ILE A 501 18.92 -0.30 -18.69
CA ILE A 501 20.21 -0.30 -19.39
C ILE A 501 20.13 0.44 -20.73
N PHE A 502 19.05 0.26 -21.48
CA PHE A 502 18.86 0.98 -22.75
C PHE A 502 18.81 2.50 -22.50
N SER A 503 17.93 2.97 -21.60
CA SER A 503 17.78 4.39 -21.28
C SER A 503 19.06 4.99 -20.69
N CYS A 504 19.82 4.22 -19.90
CA CYS A 504 21.10 4.71 -19.41
C CYS A 504 22.17 4.85 -20.52
N ARG A 505 22.14 3.98 -21.56
CA ARG A 505 23.12 3.99 -22.66
C ARG A 505 22.81 5.01 -23.75
N PHE A 506 21.54 5.19 -24.09
CA PHE A 506 21.09 6.05 -25.16
C PHE A 506 20.08 7.04 -24.59
N ASP A 507 20.52 8.28 -24.39
CA ASP A 507 19.66 9.37 -23.91
C ASP A 507 18.91 9.96 -25.10
N ILE A 508 17.79 9.32 -25.47
CA ILE A 508 16.97 9.71 -26.63
C ILE A 508 15.63 10.21 -26.09
N ASP A 509 15.43 11.53 -26.00
CA ASP A 509 14.15 12.14 -25.61
C ASP A 509 13.30 12.56 -26.84
N ASP A 510 13.19 11.67 -27.83
CA ASP A 510 12.39 11.91 -29.03
C ASP A 510 10.92 11.48 -28.82
N LEU A 511 10.00 12.10 -29.58
CA LEU A 511 8.57 11.72 -29.61
C LEU A 511 8.37 10.22 -29.85
N TYR A 512 9.21 9.60 -30.68
CA TYR A 512 9.20 8.16 -30.93
C TYR A 512 9.53 7.34 -29.68
N HIS A 513 10.57 7.74 -28.93
CA HIS A 513 10.95 7.08 -27.69
C HIS A 513 9.84 7.19 -26.64
N ARG A 514 9.20 8.36 -26.55
CA ARG A 514 8.04 8.58 -25.66
C ARG A 514 6.85 7.69 -26.01
N PHE A 515 6.54 7.52 -27.31
CA PHE A 515 5.49 6.62 -27.76
C PHE A 515 5.81 5.15 -27.44
N ILE A 516 7.07 4.75 -27.62
CA ILE A 516 7.53 3.40 -27.25
C ILE A 516 7.43 3.17 -25.74
N LEU A 517 7.78 4.16 -24.91
CA LEU A 517 7.63 4.09 -23.46
C LEU A 517 6.16 3.96 -23.04
N LEU A 518 5.22 4.62 -23.72
CA LEU A 518 3.78 4.44 -23.47
C LEU A 518 3.33 3.00 -23.76
N ILE A 519 3.79 2.40 -24.86
CA ILE A 519 3.53 0.99 -25.18
C ILE A 519 4.11 0.07 -24.07
N GLN A 520 5.32 0.36 -23.59
CA GLN A 520 5.92 -0.39 -22.50
C GLN A 520 5.11 -0.26 -21.19
N MET A 521 4.60 0.93 -20.85
CA MET A 521 3.74 1.12 -19.66
C MET A 521 2.45 0.30 -19.73
N LEU A 522 1.83 0.20 -20.92
CA LEU A 522 0.68 -0.68 -21.13
C LEU A 522 1.04 -2.16 -20.93
N ALA A 523 2.19 -2.59 -21.46
CA ALA A 523 2.69 -3.96 -21.26
C ALA A 523 3.02 -4.26 -19.79
N VAL A 524 3.60 -3.31 -19.05
CA VAL A 524 3.88 -3.44 -17.60
C VAL A 524 2.58 -3.49 -16.78
N THR A 525 1.55 -2.76 -17.21
CA THR A 525 0.21 -2.84 -16.60
C THR A 525 -0.44 -4.21 -16.85
N ALA A 526 -0.27 -4.77 -18.04
CA ALA A 526 -0.72 -6.14 -18.36
C ALA A 526 0.05 -7.20 -17.55
N PHE A 527 1.35 -7.02 -17.32
CA PHE A 527 2.11 -7.79 -16.33
C PHE A 527 1.48 -7.74 -14.94
N ALA A 528 1.16 -6.53 -14.46
CA ALA A 528 0.52 -6.34 -13.15
C ALA A 528 -0.84 -7.06 -13.02
N GLY A 529 -1.58 -7.21 -14.11
CA GLY A 529 -2.86 -7.92 -14.15
C GLY A 529 -2.72 -9.44 -14.13
N SER A 530 -1.70 -9.98 -14.80
CA SER A 530 -1.51 -11.41 -14.98
C SER A 530 -0.77 -12.11 -13.83
N ILE A 531 0.05 -11.39 -13.05
CA ILE A 531 0.92 -11.94 -11.98
C ILE A 531 0.21 -12.86 -10.97
N LYS A 532 -1.04 -12.54 -10.59
CA LYS A 532 -1.75 -13.30 -9.55
C LYS A 532 -2.06 -14.73 -9.98
N TYR A 533 -2.32 -14.94 -11.27
CA TYR A 533 -2.80 -16.22 -11.82
C TYR A 533 -1.86 -16.80 -12.88
N ALA A 534 -0.67 -16.22 -13.07
CA ALA A 534 0.26 -16.58 -14.14
C ALA A 534 0.73 -18.05 -14.10
N THR A 535 0.74 -18.69 -12.92
CA THR A 535 1.15 -20.09 -12.74
C THR A 535 -0.03 -21.06 -12.65
N GLU A 536 -1.25 -20.55 -12.45
CA GLU A 536 -2.45 -21.35 -12.19
C GLU A 536 -3.41 -21.41 -13.39
N ASN A 537 -3.43 -20.36 -14.22
CA ASN A 537 -4.36 -20.22 -15.33
C ASN A 537 -3.61 -20.04 -16.65
N ASP A 538 -3.87 -20.94 -17.62
CA ASP A 538 -3.26 -20.93 -18.95
C ASP A 538 -3.49 -19.60 -19.69
N SER A 539 -4.69 -19.01 -19.61
CA SER A 539 -4.97 -17.73 -20.27
C SER A 539 -4.13 -16.60 -19.66
N MET A 540 -4.00 -16.57 -18.33
CA MET A 540 -3.22 -15.54 -17.64
C MET A 540 -1.72 -15.71 -17.86
N ARG A 541 -1.25 -16.95 -18.02
CA ARG A 541 0.12 -17.26 -18.47
C ARG A 541 0.40 -16.72 -19.87
N ILE A 542 -0.54 -16.87 -20.81
CA ILE A 542 -0.41 -16.34 -22.16
C ILE A 542 -0.33 -14.80 -22.12
N PHE A 543 -1.20 -14.13 -21.36
CA PHE A 543 -1.12 -12.68 -21.18
C PHE A 543 0.21 -12.23 -20.56
N TYR A 544 0.74 -12.99 -19.61
CA TYR A 544 2.06 -12.74 -19.02
C TYR A 544 3.19 -12.84 -20.06
N SER A 545 3.19 -13.89 -20.88
CA SER A 545 4.17 -14.07 -21.97
C SER A 545 4.07 -12.98 -23.04
N ILE A 546 2.86 -12.60 -23.45
CA ILE A 546 2.63 -11.52 -24.43
C ILE A 546 3.18 -10.20 -23.89
N SER A 547 2.96 -9.91 -22.60
CA SER A 547 3.48 -8.69 -21.96
C SER A 547 5.02 -8.63 -22.03
N PHE A 548 5.70 -9.77 -21.78
CA PHE A 548 7.16 -9.85 -21.93
C PHE A 548 7.58 -9.63 -23.38
N ILE A 549 6.92 -10.32 -24.33
CA ILE A 549 7.19 -10.21 -25.77
C ILE A 549 7.05 -8.76 -26.25
N THR A 550 6.02 -8.04 -25.80
CA THR A 550 5.82 -6.62 -26.16
C THR A 550 7.00 -5.76 -25.69
N ILE A 551 7.47 -5.94 -24.45
CA ILE A 551 8.64 -5.19 -23.95
C ILE A 551 9.90 -5.55 -24.77
N GLN A 552 10.13 -6.83 -25.06
CA GLN A 552 11.28 -7.24 -25.87
C GLN A 552 11.20 -6.70 -27.30
N PHE A 553 10.02 -6.66 -27.90
CA PHE A 553 9.80 -6.09 -29.22
C PHE A 553 10.09 -4.60 -29.25
N THR A 554 9.66 -3.85 -28.22
CA THR A 554 10.02 -2.42 -28.13
C THR A 554 11.52 -2.20 -27.99
N LEU A 555 12.24 -3.05 -27.26
CA LEU A 555 13.70 -2.99 -27.16
C LEU A 555 14.38 -3.34 -28.50
N PHE A 556 13.87 -4.35 -29.21
CA PHE A 556 14.32 -4.70 -30.57
C PHE A 556 14.20 -3.49 -31.51
N VAL A 557 13.05 -2.79 -31.51
CA VAL A 557 12.84 -1.59 -32.32
C VAL A 557 13.81 -0.48 -31.89
N ASN A 558 13.92 -0.21 -30.59
CA ASN A 558 14.80 0.82 -30.04
C ASN A 558 16.27 0.62 -30.44
N TYR A 559 16.82 -0.59 -30.28
CA TYR A 559 18.18 -0.90 -30.73
C TYR A 559 18.30 -0.85 -32.27
N GLY A 560 17.25 -1.23 -33.01
CA GLY A 560 17.22 -1.12 -34.47
C GLY A 560 17.32 0.32 -34.95
N LEU A 561 16.56 1.23 -34.33
CA LEU A 561 16.62 2.66 -34.60
C LEU A 561 18.01 3.23 -34.29
N VAL A 562 18.60 2.86 -33.13
CA VAL A 562 19.97 3.24 -32.79
C VAL A 562 20.97 2.76 -33.85
N GLY A 563 20.79 1.54 -34.40
CA GLY A 563 21.63 1.03 -35.48
C GLY A 563 21.49 1.81 -36.80
N ILE A 564 20.33 2.41 -37.05
CA ILE A 564 20.10 3.24 -38.24
C ILE A 564 20.72 4.64 -38.04
N TYR A 565 20.43 5.29 -36.91
CA TYR A 565 20.79 6.69 -36.67
C TYR A 565 22.25 6.88 -36.18
N VAL A 566 22.81 5.91 -35.44
CA VAL A 566 24.16 6.03 -34.87
C VAL A 566 25.16 5.17 -35.65
N LYS A 567 25.85 5.77 -36.62
CA LYS A 567 26.83 5.10 -37.51
C LYS A 567 27.89 4.29 -36.74
N ASN A 568 28.38 4.81 -35.61
CA ASN A 568 29.42 4.18 -34.79
C ASN A 568 28.93 3.02 -33.91
N ALA A 569 27.61 2.82 -33.76
CA ALA A 569 27.03 1.79 -32.91
C ALA A 569 26.36 0.64 -33.69
N LYS A 570 26.44 0.62 -35.03
CA LYS A 570 25.75 -0.34 -35.91
C LYS A 570 25.95 -1.81 -35.55
N LEU A 571 27.19 -2.24 -35.37
CA LEU A 571 27.51 -3.64 -35.05
C LEU A 571 26.98 -4.04 -33.67
N PHE A 572 27.03 -3.13 -32.70
CA PHE A 572 26.51 -3.34 -31.36
C PHE A 572 24.98 -3.40 -31.36
N ALA A 573 24.34 -2.43 -32.01
CA ALA A 573 22.90 -2.38 -32.20
C ALA A 573 22.37 -3.65 -32.88
N LEU A 574 23.05 -4.13 -33.94
CA LEU A 574 22.65 -5.36 -34.64
C LEU A 574 22.71 -6.60 -33.73
N LYS A 575 23.75 -6.74 -32.91
CA LYS A 575 23.86 -7.85 -31.95
C LYS A 575 22.76 -7.80 -30.90
N GLN A 576 22.45 -6.61 -30.39
CA GLN A 576 21.37 -6.42 -29.44
C GLN A 576 19.99 -6.66 -30.06
N CYS A 577 19.78 -6.28 -31.31
CA CYS A 577 18.59 -6.67 -32.08
C CYS A 577 18.47 -8.18 -32.20
N LEU A 578 19.54 -8.88 -32.58
CA LEU A 578 19.52 -10.35 -32.66
C LEU A 578 19.22 -10.99 -31.30
N ASN A 579 19.80 -10.46 -30.23
CA ASN A 579 19.55 -10.93 -28.87
C ASN A 579 18.06 -10.84 -28.48
N HIS A 580 17.43 -9.67 -28.71
CA HIS A 580 16.00 -9.49 -28.46
C HIS A 580 15.12 -10.31 -29.42
N PHE A 581 15.53 -10.48 -30.68
CA PHE A 581 14.83 -11.32 -31.65
C PHE A 581 14.77 -12.78 -31.20
N PHE A 582 15.90 -13.35 -30.78
CA PHE A 582 15.91 -14.71 -30.23
C PHE A 582 15.08 -14.81 -28.96
N SER A 583 15.12 -13.80 -28.08
CA SER A 583 14.23 -13.74 -26.92
C SER A 583 12.76 -13.84 -27.32
N ILE A 584 12.32 -13.03 -28.29
CA ILE A 584 10.94 -13.02 -28.76
C ILE A 584 10.55 -14.40 -29.32
N ALA A 585 11.44 -15.04 -30.08
CA ALA A 585 11.22 -16.38 -30.60
C ALA A 585 11.05 -17.43 -29.48
N PHE A 586 11.93 -17.43 -28.47
CA PHE A 586 11.82 -18.34 -27.32
C PHE A 586 10.54 -18.13 -26.51
N TRP A 587 10.16 -16.88 -26.25
CA TRP A 587 8.95 -16.57 -25.50
C TRP A 587 7.67 -16.86 -26.27
N THR A 588 7.68 -16.68 -27.60
CA THR A 588 6.57 -17.06 -28.48
C THR A 588 6.41 -18.57 -28.52
N THR A 589 7.51 -19.31 -28.61
CA THR A 589 7.51 -20.78 -28.57
C THR A 589 6.99 -21.30 -27.23
N SER A 590 7.33 -20.61 -26.14
CA SER A 590 6.89 -20.95 -24.78
C SER A 590 5.36 -20.90 -24.60
N ILE A 591 4.63 -20.12 -25.40
CA ILE A 591 3.16 -20.07 -25.36
C ILE A 591 2.53 -21.43 -25.70
N PHE A 592 3.16 -22.20 -26.60
CA PHE A 592 2.65 -23.50 -27.05
C PHE A 592 3.12 -24.67 -26.19
N ILE A 593 3.97 -24.41 -25.19
CA ILE A 593 4.53 -25.44 -24.30
C ILE A 593 3.74 -25.50 -22.99
N PRO A 594 3.34 -26.70 -22.53
CA PRO A 594 2.61 -26.84 -21.26
C PRO A 594 3.50 -26.61 -20.03
N MET A 595 2.86 -26.26 -18.90
CA MET A 595 3.51 -26.13 -17.59
C MET A 595 4.02 -27.49 -17.10
N PRO A 596 5.23 -27.60 -16.50
CA PRO A 596 6.17 -26.53 -16.13
C PRO A 596 7.28 -26.26 -17.15
N TYR A 597 7.33 -26.97 -18.28
CA TYR A 597 8.44 -26.89 -19.25
C TYR A 597 8.60 -25.50 -19.87
N ASN A 598 7.52 -24.74 -19.99
CA ASN A 598 7.51 -23.36 -20.46
C ASN A 598 8.37 -22.43 -19.58
N ILE A 599 8.43 -22.66 -18.26
CA ILE A 599 9.27 -21.90 -17.32
C ILE A 599 10.74 -22.13 -17.66
N ILE A 600 11.13 -23.38 -17.95
CA ILE A 600 12.51 -23.70 -18.32
C ILE A 600 12.92 -22.90 -19.56
N VAL A 601 12.02 -22.80 -20.56
CA VAL A 601 12.24 -21.99 -21.76
C VAL A 601 12.40 -20.49 -21.42
N TRP A 602 11.62 -19.95 -20.48
CA TRP A 602 11.80 -18.56 -20.03
C TRP A 602 13.18 -18.32 -19.43
N PHE A 603 13.63 -19.19 -18.52
CA PHE A 603 14.93 -19.04 -17.87
C PHE A 603 16.11 -19.28 -18.82
N ILE A 604 16.00 -20.22 -19.77
CA ILE A 604 16.98 -20.39 -20.83
C ILE A 604 17.09 -19.11 -21.67
N SER A 605 15.95 -18.54 -22.07
CA SER A 605 15.91 -17.29 -22.84
C SER A 605 16.58 -16.12 -22.11
N ILE A 606 16.26 -15.94 -20.81
CA ILE A 606 16.86 -14.91 -19.96
C ILE A 606 18.35 -15.17 -19.75
N GLY A 607 18.75 -16.43 -19.53
CA GLY A 607 20.14 -16.82 -19.35
C GLY A 607 21.00 -16.52 -20.59
N ILE A 608 20.50 -16.83 -21.79
CA ILE A 608 21.17 -16.50 -23.06
C ILE A 608 21.33 -14.98 -23.19
N GLN A 609 20.27 -14.20 -22.90
CA GLN A 609 20.35 -12.73 -22.92
C GLN A 609 21.39 -12.19 -21.94
N ALA A 610 21.43 -12.74 -20.73
CA ALA A 610 22.39 -12.34 -19.70
C ALA A 610 23.83 -12.63 -20.12
N ILE A 611 24.10 -13.81 -20.69
CA ILE A 611 25.42 -14.19 -21.19
C ILE A 611 25.87 -13.24 -22.30
N ILE A 612 25.02 -12.97 -23.28
CA ILE A 612 25.33 -12.03 -24.37
C ILE A 612 25.66 -10.64 -23.80
N GLN A 613 24.87 -10.16 -22.83
CA GLN A 613 25.08 -8.85 -22.21
C GLN A 613 26.37 -8.76 -21.40
N ILE A 614 26.79 -9.84 -20.73
CA ILE A 614 28.06 -9.92 -19.99
C ILE A 614 29.25 -9.93 -20.96
N LEU A 615 29.20 -10.76 -22.01
CA LEU A 615 30.27 -10.88 -23.01
C LEU A 615 30.51 -9.57 -23.77
N GLU A 616 29.47 -8.77 -23.98
CA GLU A 616 29.58 -7.48 -24.63
C GLU A 616 30.14 -6.36 -23.73
N GLY A 617 29.98 -6.48 -22.41
CA GLY A 617 30.40 -5.46 -21.43
C GLY A 617 31.91 -5.22 -21.37
N GLU A 618 32.74 -6.19 -21.77
CA GLU A 618 34.20 -6.02 -21.84
C GLU A 618 34.67 -5.29 -23.11
N LYS A 619 34.04 -5.55 -24.26
CA LYS A 619 34.46 -4.97 -25.55
C LYS A 619 33.87 -3.59 -25.82
N THR A 620 32.69 -3.28 -25.29
CA THR A 620 31.97 -2.01 -25.55
C THR A 620 32.33 -0.87 -24.59
N ARG A 621 33.01 -1.15 -23.46
CA ARG A 621 33.54 -0.13 -22.54
C ARG A 621 34.47 0.89 -23.20
N LYS A 622 35.09 0.55 -24.34
CA LYS A 622 35.98 1.44 -25.10
C LYS A 622 35.28 2.30 -26.17
N ILE A 623 34.01 2.02 -26.53
CA ILE A 623 33.33 2.67 -27.67
C ILE A 623 32.31 3.72 -27.23
N LEU A 624 31.76 3.63 -26.00
CA LEU A 624 30.92 4.67 -25.38
C LEU A 624 31.61 5.21 -24.12
N SER A 625 32.52 6.17 -24.27
CA SER A 625 33.32 6.73 -23.17
C SER A 625 32.62 7.82 -22.34
N ALA A 626 31.37 8.20 -22.65
CA ALA A 626 30.70 9.31 -21.95
C ALA A 626 29.66 8.89 -20.87
N GLY A 627 29.19 7.63 -20.85
CA GLY A 627 28.08 7.20 -19.98
C GLY A 627 28.36 6.01 -19.06
N THR A 628 29.55 5.43 -19.10
CA THR A 628 29.84 4.12 -18.48
C THR A 628 30.14 4.17 -16.98
N GLU A 629 30.67 5.28 -16.45
CA GLU A 629 30.88 5.45 -15.00
C GLU A 629 29.55 5.56 -14.22
N TYR A 630 28.55 6.22 -14.81
CA TYR A 630 27.22 6.35 -14.19
C TYR A 630 26.41 5.05 -14.24
N LEU A 631 26.65 4.19 -15.22
CA LEU A 631 25.89 2.96 -15.45
C LEU A 631 25.95 1.99 -14.25
N HIS A 632 27.12 1.85 -13.62
CA HIS A 632 27.29 0.97 -12.47
C HIS A 632 26.66 1.53 -11.20
N SER A 633 26.78 2.83 -10.95
CA SER A 633 26.22 3.47 -9.75
C SER A 633 24.70 3.59 -9.82
N TYR A 634 24.13 3.98 -10.98
CA TYR A 634 22.69 4.15 -11.16
C TYR A 634 21.92 2.84 -11.17
N SER A 635 22.43 1.80 -11.83
CA SER A 635 21.80 0.47 -11.85
C SER A 635 21.83 -0.20 -10.46
N PHE A 636 22.94 -0.09 -9.72
CA PHE A 636 23.01 -0.57 -8.34
C PHE A 636 22.10 0.22 -7.40
N LEU A 637 22.01 1.55 -7.57
CA LEU A 637 21.13 2.39 -6.75
C LEU A 637 19.66 2.04 -6.99
N ARG A 638 19.24 1.90 -8.24
CA ARG A 638 17.87 1.47 -8.60
C ARG A 638 17.56 0.05 -8.11
N CYS A 639 18.49 -0.90 -8.23
CA CYS A 639 18.33 -2.26 -7.66
C CYS A 639 18.23 -2.25 -6.12
N ARG A 640 19.05 -1.43 -5.43
CA ARG A 640 18.97 -1.27 -3.97
C ARG A 640 17.64 -0.66 -3.54
N ILE A 641 17.11 0.31 -4.29
CA ILE A 641 15.79 0.91 -4.02
C ILE A 641 14.69 -0.15 -4.15
N VAL A 642 14.68 -0.98 -5.19
CA VAL A 642 13.69 -2.05 -5.35
C VAL A 642 13.80 -3.10 -4.24
N VAL A 643 15.01 -3.52 -3.85
CA VAL A 643 15.21 -4.47 -2.74
C VAL A 643 14.76 -3.85 -1.41
N ILE A 644 15.04 -2.58 -1.17
CA ILE A 644 14.59 -1.85 0.03
C ILE A 644 13.07 -1.70 0.04
N LEU A 645 12.44 -1.38 -1.10
CA LEU A 645 10.99 -1.26 -1.24
C LEU A 645 10.31 -2.61 -1.04
N CYS A 646 10.82 -3.70 -1.64
CA CYS A 646 10.32 -5.05 -1.42
C CYS A 646 10.47 -5.48 0.04
N LYS A 647 11.61 -5.17 0.69
CA LYS A 647 11.84 -5.47 2.11
C LYS A 647 10.89 -4.68 3.03
N ARG A 648 10.61 -3.42 2.70
CA ARG A 648 9.71 -2.54 3.45
C ARG A 648 8.23 -2.88 3.23
N MET A 649 7.86 -3.30 2.01
CA MET A 649 6.51 -3.81 1.71
C MET A 649 6.25 -5.17 2.39
N ARG A 650 7.25 -6.06 2.45
CA ARG A 650 7.19 -7.31 3.23
C ARG A 650 6.99 -7.06 4.73
N GLN A 651 7.70 -6.09 5.30
CA GLN A 651 7.53 -5.70 6.72
C GLN A 651 6.13 -5.14 7.02
N ASN A 652 5.57 -4.33 6.11
CA ASN A 652 4.21 -3.80 6.26
C ASN A 652 3.13 -4.89 6.11
N ASN A 653 3.29 -5.84 5.19
CA ASN A 653 2.34 -6.96 5.04
C ASN A 653 2.40 -7.94 6.23
N CYS A 654 3.58 -8.21 6.81
CA CYS A 654 3.68 -9.01 8.03
C CYS A 654 2.98 -8.35 9.23
N ARG A 655 3.01 -7.01 9.31
CA ARG A 655 2.37 -6.23 10.37
C ARG A 655 0.84 -6.23 10.24
N ILE A 656 0.32 -6.04 9.02
CA ILE A 656 -1.12 -6.08 8.74
C ILE A 656 -1.71 -7.48 9.04
N ARG A 657 -0.96 -8.56 8.76
CA ARG A 657 -1.41 -9.94 9.02
C ARG A 657 -1.37 -10.32 10.51
N PHE A 658 -0.45 -9.76 11.29
CA PHE A 658 -0.43 -9.94 12.75
C PHE A 658 -1.64 -9.26 13.42
N GLU A 659 -2.10 -8.13 12.89
CA GLU A 659 -3.30 -7.44 13.36
C GLU A 659 -4.61 -8.14 12.95
N THR A 660 -4.62 -8.92 11.86
CA THR A 660 -5.81 -9.72 11.42
C THR A 660 -5.87 -11.13 12.02
N ILE A 661 -4.79 -11.64 12.61
CA ILE A 661 -4.79 -12.93 13.34
C ILE A 661 -5.09 -12.71 14.84
N ASN A 662 -4.91 -11.49 15.34
CA ASN A 662 -5.22 -11.08 16.71
C ASN A 662 -6.56 -10.33 16.86
N ALA A 663 -7.35 -10.21 15.78
CA ALA A 663 -8.73 -9.71 15.78
C ALA A 663 -9.66 -10.84 15.34
#